data_AF-A0A208XJE3-F1
#
_entry.id   AF-A0A208XJE3-F1
#
_cell.length_a   1.000
_cell.length_b   1.000
_cell.length_c   1.000
_cell.angle_alpha   90.00
_cell.angle_beta   90.00
_cell.angle_gamma   90.00
#
_symmetry.space_group_name_H-M   'P 1'
#
loop_
_entity.id
_entity.type
_entity.pdbx_description
1 polymer ?
#
loop_
_entity_poly.entity_id
_entity_poly.type
_entity_poly.pdbx_seq_one_letter_code
_entity_poly.pdbx_strand_id
1 'polypeptide(L)'
;MLDFNDTAPAPEIPASERREAVRAALLARLESVLFTLFPAGKKRRGKFVIGDVLGSPGDSLEVVLDGDKAGLWTDRAEGSGGDVFHLIGAHFGVDVHGDFARVLDLAEDLVGRALTAPPRKAAKKASIDDLGPATAKWDYLDAQGRLIAVVYRYDPPGRKKEFRPWDAKRRKMAPPEPRPLYNQPGIQDAAQVVLVEGEKCAQALIELGIVATTAMHGANAPVDKTDWSPLAGKAVLIWPDRDKPGWEYAVQAAQAILSAGAKTCHILYPPEEAAEGWDAADAVAEGFDVAAFLAHGPRVQVHDIADPGEPVIGADESVWGTEDALALAFTRRYHRDWRYVAAWGRWLVWDGRRWRNEETLAATDLIRGVCRHAALQADNPKLAAKLATSGTVGGVERLARADRRHAATTAEWDADPWLLNTPGGVVDLRTGRLRAHDRADRMTKITTATPGGDCPTWRRFLAEVTGGDADLQAYLQRVSGYCLTGSTREHALFFLYGTGANGKSVFVNTLATILGDYAASAPMDTFMEARGDRHPTDMAGLRGARFVSSIETEQGRRWNESKVKAITGGDKVSARFMRQDFFEYTPQFKLVIAGNHKPAIRNVDEAMKRRLHLIPFTITVPPERRDKHLQQKLLAERDGILAWALEGCLAWQRLGRLDPPPQVVAATEEYFEAEDALGRWLEERCVREANAKSLTAELFTDWKQWAEAAGEFVGSQRRFSDLLITRGVEKWRNAAGIRGFRGVGLKHPMQPAYTPYADD
;
A
#
# COMPACT_ATOMS: atom_id res chain seq x y z
N MET A 1 -66.21 45.77 -15.12
CA MET A 1 -65.28 45.72 -13.97
C MET A 1 -63.99 46.33 -14.47
N LEU A 2 -63.57 47.47 -13.92
CA LEU A 2 -62.38 48.21 -14.38
C LEU A 2 -61.11 47.46 -13.98
N ASP A 3 -60.23 47.24 -14.95
CA ASP A 3 -58.85 46.74 -14.77
C ASP A 3 -57.98 47.88 -14.23
N PHE A 4 -57.20 47.60 -13.18
CA PHE A 4 -56.43 48.59 -12.42
C PHE A 4 -54.91 48.40 -12.51
N ASN A 5 -54.39 47.61 -13.47
CA ASN A 5 -52.95 47.28 -13.50
C ASN A 5 -52.13 47.75 -14.73
N ASP A 6 -52.67 48.62 -15.59
CA ASP A 6 -51.84 49.29 -16.59
C ASP A 6 -51.13 50.52 -15.99
N THR A 7 -49.98 50.28 -15.34
CA THR A 7 -48.99 51.34 -15.10
C THR A 7 -47.81 51.14 -16.04
N ALA A 8 -47.64 52.06 -16.99
CA ALA A 8 -46.47 52.11 -17.85
C ALA A 8 -45.19 52.18 -16.98
N PRO A 9 -44.10 51.46 -17.33
CA PRO A 9 -42.85 51.58 -16.61
C PRO A 9 -42.34 53.02 -16.69
N ALA A 10 -42.00 53.59 -15.53
CA ALA A 10 -41.40 54.91 -15.46
C ALA A 10 -40.07 54.93 -16.25
N PRO A 11 -39.73 56.04 -16.93
CA PRO A 11 -38.51 56.14 -17.72
C PRO A 11 -37.27 55.94 -16.84
N GLU A 12 -36.32 55.12 -17.32
CA GLU A 12 -35.01 54.93 -16.67
C GLU A 12 -34.27 56.27 -16.62
N ILE A 13 -33.97 56.76 -15.41
CA ILE A 13 -33.15 57.95 -15.20
C ILE A 13 -31.68 57.59 -15.52
N PRO A 14 -30.99 58.30 -16.42
CA PRO A 14 -29.57 58.10 -16.72
C PRO A 14 -28.70 58.11 -15.44
N ALA A 15 -27.68 57.26 -15.39
CA ALA A 15 -26.80 57.14 -14.21
C ALA A 15 -26.13 58.46 -13.79
N SER A 16 -25.89 59.38 -14.73
CA SER A 16 -25.39 60.73 -14.46
C SER A 16 -26.43 61.59 -13.72
N GLU A 17 -27.70 61.54 -14.12
CA GLU A 17 -28.79 62.26 -13.47
C GLU A 17 -29.09 61.68 -12.08
N ARG A 18 -29.01 60.35 -11.92
CA ARG A 18 -29.11 59.68 -10.60
C ARG A 18 -28.02 60.18 -9.66
N ARG A 19 -26.76 60.22 -10.11
CA ARG A 19 -25.62 60.71 -9.31
C ARG A 19 -25.80 62.18 -8.90
N GLU A 20 -26.19 63.05 -9.82
CA GLU A 20 -26.39 64.47 -9.51
C GLU A 20 -27.55 64.70 -8.54
N ALA A 21 -28.65 63.96 -8.70
CA ALA A 21 -29.80 64.05 -7.80
C ALA A 21 -29.46 63.60 -6.37
N VAL A 22 -28.67 62.54 -6.21
CA VAL A 22 -28.20 62.07 -4.90
C VAL A 22 -27.19 63.05 -4.30
N ARG A 23 -26.27 63.58 -5.11
CA ARG A 23 -25.32 64.62 -4.66
C ARG A 23 -26.05 65.87 -4.14
N ALA A 24 -27.05 66.35 -4.87
CA ALA A 24 -27.85 67.50 -4.45
C ALA A 24 -28.61 67.21 -3.13
N ALA A 25 -29.16 66.00 -2.97
CA ALA A 25 -29.84 65.60 -1.74
C ALA A 25 -28.90 65.47 -0.54
N LEU A 26 -27.69 64.93 -0.74
CA LEU A 26 -26.64 64.86 0.27
C LEU A 26 -26.23 66.25 0.73
N LEU A 27 -25.99 67.18 -0.21
CA LEU A 27 -25.59 68.54 0.12
C LEU A 27 -26.70 69.32 0.84
N ALA A 28 -27.97 69.13 0.44
CA ALA A 28 -29.11 69.76 1.11
C ALA A 28 -29.30 69.29 2.56
N ARG A 29 -28.80 68.10 2.91
CA ARG A 29 -28.91 67.48 4.25
C ARG A 29 -27.55 67.21 4.88
N LEU A 30 -26.50 67.89 4.41
CA LEU A 30 -25.11 67.52 4.68
C LEU A 30 -24.81 67.41 6.17
N GLU A 31 -25.28 68.37 6.97
CA GLU A 31 -25.10 68.35 8.42
C GLU A 31 -25.73 67.11 9.08
N SER A 32 -26.97 66.76 8.71
CA SER A 32 -27.66 65.56 9.22
C SER A 32 -26.95 64.28 8.79
N VAL A 33 -26.47 64.22 7.55
CA VAL A 33 -25.74 63.06 7.03
C VAL A 33 -24.43 62.88 7.80
N LEU A 34 -23.68 63.97 8.02
CA LEU A 34 -22.41 63.92 8.74
C LEU A 34 -22.58 63.53 10.21
N PHE A 35 -23.61 63.99 10.92
CA PHE A 35 -23.90 63.53 12.27
C PHE A 35 -24.38 62.07 12.33
N THR A 36 -24.94 61.56 11.24
CA THR A 36 -25.34 60.15 11.14
C THR A 36 -24.11 59.25 10.96
N LEU A 37 -23.17 59.66 10.12
CA LEU A 37 -21.90 58.95 9.91
C LEU A 37 -20.92 59.11 11.08
N PHE A 38 -20.88 60.30 11.67
CA PHE A 38 -19.88 60.69 12.67
C PHE A 38 -20.54 61.33 13.90
N PRO A 39 -21.13 60.52 14.80
CA PRO A 39 -21.82 61.04 15.98
C PRO A 39 -20.94 61.88 16.92
N ALA A 40 -19.61 61.65 16.90
CA ALA A 40 -18.64 62.38 17.71
C ALA A 40 -18.19 63.73 17.10
N GLY A 41 -18.66 64.06 15.89
CA GLY A 41 -18.23 65.25 15.17
C GLY A 41 -18.79 66.55 15.76
N LYS A 42 -18.13 67.68 15.44
CA LYS A 42 -18.50 69.00 15.98
C LYS A 42 -18.59 70.05 14.87
N LYS A 43 -19.55 70.96 14.99
CA LYS A 43 -19.66 72.11 14.09
C LYS A 43 -18.81 73.26 14.61
N ARG A 44 -17.89 73.78 13.78
CA ARG A 44 -17.04 74.94 14.08
C ARG A 44 -16.91 75.83 12.85
N ARG A 45 -17.33 77.11 12.97
CA ARG A 45 -17.13 78.16 11.94
C ARG A 45 -17.49 77.74 10.51
N GLY A 46 -18.68 77.15 10.30
CA GLY A 46 -19.14 76.71 8.97
C GLY A 46 -18.50 75.40 8.45
N LYS A 47 -17.79 74.67 9.32
CA LYS A 47 -17.23 73.35 9.02
C LYS A 47 -17.69 72.32 10.04
N PHE A 48 -17.67 71.05 9.64
CA PHE A 48 -17.81 69.89 10.50
C PHE A 48 -16.43 69.28 10.73
N VAL A 49 -16.06 69.00 11.97
CA VAL A 49 -14.74 68.46 12.33
C VAL A 49 -14.86 67.11 13.04
N ILE A 50 -13.99 66.18 12.69
CA ILE A 50 -13.86 64.82 13.25
C ILE A 50 -12.39 64.36 13.19
N GLY A 51 -12.02 63.29 13.88
CA GLY A 51 -10.64 62.81 13.96
C GLY A 51 -10.15 62.07 12.72
N ASP A 52 -11.01 61.27 12.07
CA ASP A 52 -10.69 60.47 10.89
C ASP A 52 -11.97 60.04 10.16
N VAL A 53 -11.83 59.30 9.05
CA VAL A 53 -12.94 58.74 8.25
C VAL A 53 -13.69 57.60 8.96
N LEU A 54 -13.16 57.06 10.06
CA LEU A 54 -13.81 56.02 10.86
C LEU A 54 -14.67 56.58 12.00
N GLY A 55 -14.59 57.89 12.25
CA GLY A 55 -15.41 58.59 13.24
C GLY A 55 -14.75 58.74 14.62
N SER A 56 -13.43 58.62 14.71
CA SER A 56 -12.70 58.88 15.96
C SER A 56 -12.88 60.35 16.39
N PRO A 57 -12.96 60.65 17.71
CA PRO A 57 -13.00 62.03 18.18
C PRO A 57 -11.71 62.79 17.85
N GLY A 58 -11.82 63.98 17.24
CA GLY A 58 -10.67 64.81 16.89
C GLY A 58 -11.05 65.99 16.01
N ASP A 59 -10.05 66.77 15.60
CA ASP A 59 -10.20 67.97 14.75
C ASP A 59 -9.35 67.87 13.45
N SER A 60 -8.86 66.67 13.08
CA SER A 60 -7.92 66.47 11.97
C SER A 60 -8.60 66.46 10.59
N LEU A 61 -9.81 65.88 10.51
CA LEU A 61 -10.65 65.84 9.32
C LEU A 61 -11.69 66.96 9.39
N GLU A 62 -11.71 67.81 8.37
CA GLU A 62 -12.67 68.91 8.24
C GLU A 62 -13.53 68.74 6.98
N VAL A 63 -14.85 68.92 7.10
CA VAL A 63 -15.81 68.97 6.00
C VAL A 63 -16.44 70.36 5.91
N VAL A 64 -16.47 70.96 4.72
CA VAL A 64 -17.11 72.26 4.49
C VAL A 64 -18.63 72.09 4.44
N LEU A 65 -19.38 72.87 5.24
CA LEU A 65 -20.84 72.74 5.31
C LEU A 65 -21.59 73.66 4.33
N ASP A 66 -21.02 74.81 3.99
CA ASP A 66 -21.72 75.88 3.27
C ASP A 66 -20.93 76.40 2.04
N GLY A 67 -21.64 76.94 1.05
CA GLY A 67 -21.07 77.55 -0.17
C GLY A 67 -20.70 76.56 -1.27
N ASP A 68 -20.02 77.03 -2.33
CA ASP A 68 -19.70 76.23 -3.53
C ASP A 68 -18.80 75.02 -3.25
N LYS A 69 -18.18 74.96 -2.06
CA LYS A 69 -17.32 73.86 -1.61
C LYS A 69 -18.01 72.93 -0.60
N ALA A 70 -19.32 73.09 -0.37
CA ALA A 70 -20.05 72.22 0.55
C ALA A 70 -19.86 70.74 0.19
N GLY A 71 -19.58 69.92 1.20
CA GLY A 71 -19.35 68.48 1.07
C GLY A 71 -17.92 68.10 0.65
N LEU A 72 -17.01 69.05 0.46
CA LEU A 72 -15.59 68.76 0.30
C LEU A 72 -14.95 68.53 1.67
N TRP A 73 -14.14 67.49 1.80
CA TRP A 73 -13.44 67.16 3.04
C TRP A 73 -11.94 67.02 2.86
N THR A 74 -11.20 67.22 3.95
CA THR A 74 -9.74 67.08 3.98
C THR A 74 -9.30 66.62 5.36
N ASP A 75 -8.45 65.60 5.40
CA ASP A 75 -7.76 65.16 6.60
C ASP A 75 -6.31 65.67 6.62
N ARG A 76 -5.99 66.50 7.61
CA ARG A 76 -4.65 67.08 7.76
C ARG A 76 -3.61 66.09 8.29
N ALA A 77 -4.02 65.00 8.93
CA ALA A 77 -3.10 64.00 9.46
C ALA A 77 -2.56 63.10 8.35
N GLU A 78 -3.42 62.69 7.41
CA GLU A 78 -3.07 61.75 6.34
C GLU A 78 -2.83 62.42 4.98
N GLY A 79 -3.22 63.70 4.82
CA GLY A 79 -3.13 64.41 3.55
C GLY A 79 -4.15 63.93 2.51
N SER A 80 -5.18 63.20 2.94
CA SER A 80 -6.26 62.69 2.11
C SER A 80 -7.43 63.67 2.05
N GLY A 81 -8.24 63.60 1.00
CA GLY A 81 -9.41 64.47 0.84
C GLY A 81 -10.21 64.12 -0.40
N GLY A 82 -11.45 64.62 -0.47
CA GLY A 82 -12.34 64.31 -1.57
C GLY A 82 -13.71 64.97 -1.43
N ASP A 83 -14.66 64.53 -2.24
CA ASP A 83 -16.05 64.92 -2.11
C ASP A 83 -16.80 64.02 -1.11
N VAL A 84 -18.08 64.32 -0.91
CA VAL A 84 -18.96 63.58 0.02
C VAL A 84 -19.07 62.08 -0.31
N PHE A 85 -18.93 61.66 -1.57
CA PHE A 85 -18.94 60.23 -1.92
C PHE A 85 -17.63 59.55 -1.50
N HIS A 86 -16.49 60.24 -1.63
CA HIS A 86 -15.22 59.74 -1.11
C HIS A 86 -15.25 59.60 0.41
N LEU A 87 -15.92 60.51 1.12
CA LEU A 87 -16.08 60.42 2.57
C LEU A 87 -16.94 59.22 2.97
N ILE A 88 -18.08 59.00 2.28
CA ILE A 88 -18.97 57.86 2.51
C ILE A 88 -18.25 56.54 2.19
N GLY A 89 -17.57 56.46 1.04
CA GLY A 89 -16.79 55.28 0.66
C GLY A 89 -15.71 54.95 1.69
N ALA A 90 -14.93 55.95 2.11
CA ALA A 90 -13.89 55.78 3.11
C ALA A 90 -14.43 55.30 4.47
N HIS A 91 -15.57 55.84 4.91
CA HIS A 91 -16.21 55.41 6.16
C HIS A 91 -16.67 53.95 6.15
N PHE A 92 -17.21 53.48 5.03
CA PHE A 92 -17.69 52.10 4.88
C PHE A 92 -16.64 51.13 4.32
N GLY A 93 -15.38 51.57 4.14
CA GLY A 93 -14.30 50.74 3.59
C GLY A 93 -14.49 50.33 2.13
N VAL A 94 -15.18 51.14 1.33
CA VAL A 94 -15.46 50.90 -0.10
C VAL A 94 -14.65 51.88 -0.95
N ASP A 95 -13.84 51.36 -1.87
CA ASP A 95 -13.10 52.18 -2.84
C ASP A 95 -14.08 52.80 -3.86
N VAL A 96 -14.14 54.13 -3.90
CA VAL A 96 -15.00 54.90 -4.80
C VAL A 96 -14.66 54.65 -6.27
N HIS A 97 -13.41 54.33 -6.60
CA HIS A 97 -13.00 54.04 -7.96
C HIS A 97 -13.29 52.58 -8.37
N GLY A 98 -13.16 51.64 -7.43
CA GLY A 98 -13.43 50.22 -7.65
C GLY A 98 -14.91 49.83 -7.64
N ASP A 99 -15.74 50.45 -6.79
CA ASP A 99 -17.17 50.12 -6.64
C ASP A 99 -18.04 51.35 -6.35
N PHE A 100 -18.08 52.30 -7.29
CA PHE A 100 -18.92 53.50 -7.18
C PHE A 100 -20.42 53.19 -7.03
N ALA A 101 -20.89 52.07 -7.58
CA ALA A 101 -22.29 51.67 -7.48
C ALA A 101 -22.69 51.40 -6.03
N ARG A 102 -21.83 50.69 -5.28
CA ARG A 102 -22.05 50.45 -3.85
C ARG A 102 -22.02 51.73 -3.02
N VAL A 103 -21.13 52.67 -3.36
CA VAL A 103 -21.04 53.98 -2.70
C VAL A 103 -22.30 54.83 -2.95
N LEU A 104 -22.86 54.76 -4.16
CA LEU A 104 -24.10 55.47 -4.51
C LEU A 104 -25.31 54.90 -3.76
N ASP A 105 -25.39 53.57 -3.61
CA ASP A 105 -26.47 52.93 -2.83
C ASP A 105 -26.38 53.32 -1.34
N LEU A 106 -25.18 53.32 -0.74
CA LEU A 106 -24.95 53.79 0.64
C LEU A 106 -25.33 55.26 0.83
N ALA A 107 -25.04 56.10 -0.16
CA ALA A 107 -25.43 57.50 -0.17
C ALA A 107 -26.96 57.71 -0.25
N GLU A 108 -27.68 56.87 -1.01
CA GLU A 108 -29.14 56.92 -1.12
C GLU A 108 -29.84 56.56 0.20
N ASP A 109 -29.32 55.55 0.90
CA ASP A 109 -29.80 55.16 2.22
C ASP A 109 -29.68 56.31 3.23
N LEU A 110 -28.56 57.05 3.22
CA LEU A 110 -28.32 58.19 4.12
C LEU A 110 -29.27 59.37 3.89
N VAL A 111 -29.76 59.56 2.66
CA VAL A 111 -30.74 60.62 2.33
C VAL A 111 -32.19 60.13 2.40
N GLY A 112 -32.42 58.87 2.79
CA GLY A 112 -33.75 58.27 2.94
C GLY A 112 -34.51 58.14 1.63
N ARG A 113 -33.80 58.02 0.50
CA ARG A 113 -34.44 57.70 -0.79
C ARG A 113 -34.62 56.19 -0.84
N ALA A 114 -35.88 55.74 -0.99
CA ALA A 114 -36.18 54.34 -1.22
C ALA A 114 -35.39 53.86 -2.44
N LEU A 115 -34.69 52.73 -2.30
CA LEU A 115 -33.92 52.09 -3.37
C LEU A 115 -34.78 52.01 -4.64
N THR A 116 -34.55 52.91 -5.60
CA THR A 116 -34.88 52.63 -6.99
C THR A 116 -33.94 51.50 -7.38
N ALA A 117 -34.44 50.27 -7.25
CA ALA A 117 -33.74 49.08 -7.66
C ALA A 117 -33.05 49.37 -8.99
N PRO A 118 -31.73 49.13 -9.13
CA PRO A 118 -31.07 49.32 -10.41
C PRO A 118 -31.91 48.61 -11.46
N PRO A 119 -32.12 49.19 -12.66
CA PRO A 119 -32.79 48.46 -13.71
C PRO A 119 -32.05 47.14 -13.79
N ARG A 120 -32.78 46.06 -13.56
CA ARG A 120 -32.25 44.72 -13.79
C ARG A 120 -31.63 44.84 -15.17
N LYS A 121 -30.28 44.83 -15.27
CA LYS A 121 -29.63 44.36 -16.51
C LYS A 121 -30.50 43.19 -16.87
N ALA A 122 -31.13 43.27 -18.05
CA ALA A 122 -31.92 42.15 -18.52
C ALA A 122 -30.99 40.96 -18.37
N ALA A 123 -31.21 40.21 -17.29
CA ALA A 123 -31.00 38.81 -17.33
C ALA A 123 -31.70 38.50 -18.64
N LYS A 124 -30.98 37.84 -19.55
CA LYS A 124 -31.67 36.79 -20.26
C LYS A 124 -32.47 36.10 -19.16
N LYS A 125 -33.76 36.44 -19.04
CA LYS A 125 -34.75 35.49 -18.62
C LYS A 125 -34.41 34.38 -19.59
N ALA A 126 -33.64 33.40 -19.12
CA ALA A 126 -33.97 32.06 -19.49
C ALA A 126 -35.46 32.05 -19.20
N SER A 127 -36.23 32.10 -20.29
CA SER A 127 -37.53 31.48 -20.31
C SER A 127 -37.46 30.33 -19.32
N ILE A 128 -38.45 30.23 -18.45
CA ILE A 128 -38.60 29.06 -17.57
C ILE A 128 -38.79 27.76 -18.41
N ASP A 129 -38.49 27.80 -19.72
CA ASP A 129 -38.63 26.80 -20.76
C ASP A 129 -37.33 26.43 -21.51
N ASP A 130 -36.16 27.05 -21.25
CA ASP A 130 -34.95 26.75 -22.04
C ASP A 130 -34.11 25.54 -21.55
N LEU A 131 -34.26 25.14 -20.27
CA LEU A 131 -33.54 24.02 -19.67
C LEU A 131 -34.35 22.71 -19.62
N GLY A 132 -35.65 22.77 -19.94
CA GLY A 132 -36.59 21.65 -19.75
C GLY A 132 -36.91 21.36 -18.28
N PRO A 133 -37.70 20.30 -17.99
CA PRO A 133 -37.97 19.88 -16.62
C PRO A 133 -36.70 19.43 -15.91
N ALA A 134 -36.62 19.64 -14.60
CA ALA A 134 -35.51 19.12 -13.80
C ALA A 134 -35.45 17.59 -13.90
N THR A 135 -34.28 17.05 -14.21
CA THR A 135 -34.05 15.61 -14.37
C THR A 135 -33.83 14.91 -13.03
N ALA A 136 -33.38 15.65 -12.01
CA ALA A 136 -33.31 15.19 -10.63
C ALA A 136 -33.46 16.36 -9.64
N LYS A 137 -33.86 16.03 -8.41
CA LYS A 137 -34.05 16.95 -7.31
C LYS A 137 -33.55 16.31 -6.02
N TRP A 138 -32.72 17.03 -5.26
CA TRP A 138 -32.24 16.58 -3.94
C TRP A 138 -32.55 17.62 -2.87
N ASP A 139 -33.19 17.17 -1.80
CA ASP A 139 -33.59 18.02 -0.68
C ASP A 139 -32.54 17.91 0.44
N TYR A 140 -31.92 19.03 0.78
CA TYR A 140 -30.98 19.15 1.90
C TYR A 140 -31.76 19.48 3.16
N LEU A 141 -31.79 18.53 4.09
CA LEU A 141 -32.48 18.63 5.37
C LEU A 141 -31.46 18.84 6.50
N ASP A 142 -31.86 19.56 7.55
CA ASP A 142 -31.11 19.57 8.81
C ASP A 142 -31.32 18.26 9.59
N ALA A 143 -30.58 18.07 10.68
CA ALA A 143 -30.70 16.87 11.52
C ALA A 143 -32.13 16.64 12.06
N GLN A 144 -32.96 17.67 12.17
CA GLN A 144 -34.37 17.56 12.61
C GLN A 144 -35.35 17.35 11.44
N GLY A 145 -34.85 17.18 10.22
CA GLY A 145 -35.66 16.95 9.01
C GLY A 145 -36.26 18.22 8.40
N ARG A 146 -35.82 19.42 8.80
CA ARG A 146 -36.30 20.69 8.24
C ARG A 146 -35.52 21.03 6.97
N LEU A 147 -36.21 21.54 5.94
CA LEU A 147 -35.60 21.88 4.66
C LEU A 147 -34.66 23.09 4.76
N ILE A 148 -33.39 22.89 4.42
CA ILE A 148 -32.36 23.94 4.33
C ILE A 148 -32.22 24.43 2.88
N ALA A 149 -32.15 23.49 1.93
CA ALA A 149 -31.94 23.80 0.52
C ALA A 149 -32.45 22.70 -0.41
N VAL A 150 -32.60 23.03 -1.68
CA VAL A 150 -32.94 22.08 -2.74
C VAL A 150 -31.95 22.24 -3.89
N VAL A 151 -31.37 21.15 -4.37
CA VAL A 151 -30.52 21.16 -5.58
C VAL A 151 -31.31 20.54 -6.74
N TYR A 152 -31.52 21.34 -7.78
CA TYR A 152 -32.14 20.88 -9.03
C TYR A 152 -31.06 20.59 -10.07
N ARG A 153 -31.18 19.44 -10.75
CA ARG A 153 -30.37 19.08 -11.90
C ARG A 153 -31.14 19.27 -13.19
N TYR A 154 -30.45 19.81 -14.19
CA TYR A 154 -30.96 19.94 -15.56
C TYR A 154 -29.94 19.31 -16.53
N ASP A 155 -30.43 18.47 -17.44
CA ASP A 155 -29.63 17.87 -18.52
C ASP A 155 -30.15 18.31 -19.91
N PRO A 156 -29.99 19.60 -20.29
CA PRO A 156 -30.45 20.11 -21.57
C PRO A 156 -29.73 19.44 -22.77
N PRO A 157 -30.44 19.01 -23.83
CA PRO A 157 -29.84 18.37 -25.00
C PRO A 157 -28.73 19.22 -25.65
N GLY A 158 -27.54 18.65 -25.84
CA GLY A 158 -26.40 19.34 -26.48
C GLY A 158 -25.69 20.40 -25.63
N ARG A 159 -26.04 20.53 -24.34
CA ARG A 159 -25.39 21.43 -23.36
C ARG A 159 -24.83 20.60 -22.18
N LYS A 160 -23.92 21.20 -21.40
CA LYS A 160 -23.41 20.56 -20.17
C LYS A 160 -24.49 20.52 -19.10
N LYS A 161 -24.47 19.48 -18.25
CA LYS A 161 -25.31 19.36 -17.06
C LYS A 161 -25.18 20.60 -16.17
N GLU A 162 -26.31 21.14 -15.71
CA GLU A 162 -26.37 22.31 -14.82
C GLU A 162 -27.02 21.95 -13.48
N PHE A 163 -26.42 22.43 -12.39
CA PHE A 163 -26.95 22.28 -11.04
C PHE A 163 -27.35 23.65 -10.50
N ARG A 164 -28.57 23.74 -9.98
CA ARG A 164 -29.17 25.00 -9.50
C ARG A 164 -29.60 24.81 -8.05
N PRO A 165 -28.77 25.21 -7.06
CA PRO A 165 -29.16 25.20 -5.66
C PRO A 165 -30.17 26.32 -5.36
N TRP A 166 -31.13 26.01 -4.49
CA TRP A 166 -32.14 26.92 -3.97
C TRP A 166 -32.05 26.92 -2.44
N ASP A 167 -31.82 28.10 -1.86
CA ASP A 167 -31.78 28.33 -0.42
C ASP A 167 -33.22 28.50 0.10
N ALA A 168 -33.66 27.59 0.97
CA ALA A 168 -35.03 27.57 1.47
C ALA A 168 -35.32 28.73 2.44
N LYS A 169 -34.28 29.17 3.18
CA LYS A 169 -34.39 30.27 4.15
C LYS A 169 -34.45 31.62 3.44
N ARG A 170 -33.59 31.84 2.44
CA ARG A 170 -33.53 33.07 1.65
C ARG A 170 -34.52 33.08 0.46
N ARG A 171 -35.15 31.94 0.17
CA ARG A 171 -36.06 31.71 -0.98
C ARG A 171 -35.44 32.17 -2.30
N LYS A 172 -34.15 31.87 -2.51
CA LYS A 172 -33.37 32.35 -3.65
C LYS A 172 -32.64 31.20 -4.34
N MET A 173 -32.53 31.25 -5.66
CA MET A 173 -31.68 30.34 -6.45
C MET A 173 -30.19 30.66 -6.24
N ALA A 174 -29.70 30.33 -5.06
CA ALA A 174 -28.31 30.47 -4.63
C ALA A 174 -28.02 29.41 -3.56
N PRO A 175 -26.76 28.97 -3.39
CA PRO A 175 -26.40 28.08 -2.30
C PRO A 175 -26.52 28.78 -0.93
N PRO A 176 -26.96 28.07 0.12
CA PRO A 176 -26.88 28.57 1.49
C PRO A 176 -25.43 28.85 1.92
N GLU A 177 -25.24 29.76 2.87
CA GLU A 177 -23.94 30.01 3.51
C GLU A 177 -24.09 29.94 5.04
N PRO A 178 -23.37 29.04 5.74
CA PRO A 178 -22.48 28.00 5.19
C PRO A 178 -23.25 26.92 4.40
N ARG A 179 -22.55 26.19 3.52
CA ARG A 179 -23.17 25.15 2.67
C ARG A 179 -23.40 23.89 3.49
N PRO A 180 -24.64 23.36 3.56
CA PRO A 180 -24.92 22.16 4.34
C PRO A 180 -24.47 20.89 3.61
N LEU A 181 -24.16 19.84 4.38
CA LEU A 181 -24.00 18.49 3.87
C LEU A 181 -25.34 17.85 3.52
N TYR A 182 -25.36 16.98 2.51
CA TYR A 182 -26.53 16.19 2.14
C TYR A 182 -26.83 15.11 3.19
N ASN A 183 -28.09 14.70 3.36
CA ASN A 183 -28.49 13.60 4.25
C ASN A 183 -28.11 13.76 5.74
N GLN A 184 -28.17 14.97 6.32
CA GLN A 184 -27.89 15.15 7.76
C GLN A 184 -28.74 14.30 8.71
N PRO A 185 -30.05 14.07 8.46
CA PRO A 185 -30.84 13.14 9.28
C PRO A 185 -30.22 11.74 9.38
N GLY A 186 -29.68 11.21 8.27
CA GLY A 186 -29.02 9.90 8.25
C GLY A 186 -27.66 9.89 8.94
N ILE A 187 -26.97 11.03 9.01
CA ILE A 187 -25.66 11.17 9.66
C ILE A 187 -25.76 11.16 11.18
N GLN A 188 -26.87 11.67 11.74
CA GLN A 188 -27.01 11.94 13.18
C GLN A 188 -26.67 10.72 14.06
N ASP A 189 -27.26 9.57 13.76
CA ASP A 189 -27.10 8.33 14.54
C ASP A 189 -26.02 7.39 14.00
N ALA A 190 -25.40 7.73 12.87
CA ALA A 190 -24.40 6.87 12.23
C ALA A 190 -23.07 6.92 12.99
N ALA A 191 -22.38 5.79 13.13
CA ALA A 191 -21.01 5.75 13.65
C ALA A 191 -19.96 5.96 12.53
N GLN A 192 -20.32 5.54 11.31
CA GLN A 192 -19.50 5.66 10.11
C GLN A 192 -20.32 6.34 9.01
N VAL A 193 -19.69 7.23 8.24
CA VAL A 193 -20.31 7.97 7.13
C VAL A 193 -19.41 7.90 5.90
N VAL A 194 -20.02 7.66 4.73
CA VAL A 194 -19.31 7.67 3.44
C VAL A 194 -19.49 9.03 2.77
N LEU A 195 -18.41 9.72 2.44
CA LEU A 195 -18.43 10.95 1.65
C LEU A 195 -18.14 10.62 0.19
N VAL A 196 -19.02 11.04 -0.71
CA VAL A 196 -18.85 10.92 -2.17
C VAL A 196 -18.96 12.30 -2.83
N GLU A 197 -18.53 12.40 -4.08
CA GLU A 197 -18.46 13.68 -4.78
C GLU A 197 -19.81 14.23 -5.21
N GLY A 198 -20.83 13.41 -5.48
CA GLY A 198 -22.10 13.91 -6.03
C GLY A 198 -23.33 13.46 -5.29
N GLU A 199 -24.43 14.24 -5.40
CA GLU A 199 -25.71 13.88 -4.80
C GLU A 199 -26.29 12.58 -5.40
N LYS A 200 -26.06 12.35 -6.69
CA LYS A 200 -26.43 11.09 -7.37
C LYS A 200 -25.70 9.89 -6.74
N CYS A 201 -24.41 10.01 -6.50
CA CYS A 201 -23.59 8.96 -5.89
C CYS A 201 -24.01 8.71 -4.44
N ALA A 202 -24.26 9.78 -3.69
CA ALA A 202 -24.70 9.67 -2.30
C ALA A 202 -26.06 8.96 -2.22
N GLN A 203 -26.99 9.35 -3.10
CA GLN A 203 -28.31 8.74 -3.20
C GLN A 203 -28.25 7.25 -3.52
N ALA A 204 -27.39 6.83 -4.47
CA ALA A 204 -27.21 5.43 -4.83
C ALA A 204 -26.73 4.58 -3.64
N LEU A 205 -25.81 5.10 -2.82
CA LEU A 205 -25.34 4.43 -1.60
C LEU A 205 -26.42 4.39 -0.50
N ILE A 206 -27.18 5.49 -0.34
CA ILE A 206 -28.28 5.56 0.64
C ILE A 206 -29.37 4.52 0.32
N GLU A 207 -29.69 4.31 -0.95
CA GLU A 207 -30.65 3.29 -1.40
C GLU A 207 -30.20 1.85 -1.09
N LEU A 208 -28.89 1.62 -0.97
CA LEU A 208 -28.31 0.35 -0.51
C LEU A 208 -28.24 0.23 1.02
N GLY A 209 -28.74 1.21 1.77
CA GLY A 209 -28.71 1.24 3.24
C GLY A 209 -27.37 1.72 3.81
N ILE A 210 -26.49 2.32 3.00
CA ILE A 210 -25.22 2.89 3.45
C ILE A 210 -25.42 4.37 3.79
N VAL A 211 -24.97 4.79 4.98
CA VAL A 211 -25.03 6.20 5.35
C VAL A 211 -24.00 7.00 4.55
N ALA A 212 -24.46 7.65 3.48
CA ALA A 212 -23.63 8.47 2.61
C ALA A 212 -24.05 9.95 2.60
N THR A 213 -23.10 10.82 2.28
CA THR A 213 -23.28 12.27 2.18
C THR A 213 -22.39 12.87 1.08
N THR A 214 -22.64 14.13 0.74
CA THR A 214 -21.85 14.93 -0.20
C THR A 214 -21.96 16.42 0.11
N ALA A 215 -21.05 17.23 -0.43
CA ALA A 215 -21.12 18.69 -0.37
C ALA A 215 -21.67 19.27 -1.68
N MET A 216 -22.41 20.39 -1.59
CA MET A 216 -22.99 21.04 -2.76
C MET A 216 -21.93 21.46 -3.78
N HIS A 217 -22.17 21.11 -5.05
CA HIS A 217 -21.31 21.32 -6.23
C HIS A 217 -20.17 20.30 -6.42
N GLY A 218 -20.17 19.22 -5.64
CA GLY A 218 -19.28 18.09 -5.78
C GLY A 218 -17.79 18.38 -5.82
N ALA A 219 -17.05 17.87 -6.81
CA ALA A 219 -15.60 18.10 -6.93
C ALA A 219 -15.17 19.59 -6.90
N ASN A 220 -16.08 20.51 -7.26
CA ASN A 220 -15.86 21.96 -7.24
C ASN A 220 -16.45 22.62 -5.97
N ALA A 221 -16.82 21.84 -4.96
CA ALA A 221 -17.32 22.37 -3.71
C ALA A 221 -16.20 23.13 -2.97
N PRO A 222 -16.41 24.39 -2.59
CA PRO A 222 -15.51 25.14 -1.74
C PRO A 222 -15.52 24.54 -0.35
N VAL A 223 -14.44 23.83 -0.02
CA VAL A 223 -14.25 23.12 1.24
C VAL A 223 -14.29 24.09 2.43
N ASP A 224 -13.81 25.32 2.25
CA ASP A 224 -13.81 26.43 3.21
C ASP A 224 -15.21 26.99 3.52
N LYS A 225 -16.17 26.82 2.61
CA LYS A 225 -17.56 27.32 2.79
C LYS A 225 -18.55 26.24 3.15
N THR A 226 -18.09 25.00 3.32
CA THR A 226 -18.92 23.84 3.65
C THR A 226 -18.93 23.64 5.16
N ASP A 227 -20.10 23.42 5.74
CA ASP A 227 -20.25 23.09 7.15
C ASP A 227 -19.99 21.58 7.37
N TRP A 228 -18.78 21.26 7.86
CA TRP A 228 -18.35 19.90 8.15
C TRP A 228 -18.70 19.43 9.56
N SER A 229 -19.25 20.31 10.42
CA SER A 229 -19.59 19.98 11.81
C SER A 229 -20.52 18.77 11.99
N PRO A 230 -21.43 18.41 11.06
CA PRO A 230 -22.23 17.19 11.19
C PRO A 230 -21.41 15.89 11.24
N LEU A 231 -20.15 15.91 10.81
CA LEU A 231 -19.26 14.74 10.81
C LEU A 231 -18.41 14.62 12.08
N ALA A 232 -18.55 15.54 13.03
CA ALA A 232 -17.85 15.49 14.31
C ALA A 232 -18.12 14.18 15.07
N GLY A 233 -17.06 13.55 15.58
CA GLY A 233 -17.11 12.29 16.31
C GLY A 233 -17.37 11.03 15.45
N LYS A 234 -17.49 11.17 14.13
CA LYS A 234 -17.78 10.06 13.19
C LYS A 234 -16.51 9.47 12.56
N ALA A 235 -16.56 8.21 12.15
CA ALA A 235 -15.55 7.63 11.26
C ALA A 235 -15.94 7.90 9.79
N VAL A 236 -15.13 8.65 9.06
CA VAL A 236 -15.47 9.09 7.69
C VAL A 236 -14.64 8.31 6.67
N LEU A 237 -15.30 7.83 5.62
CA LEU A 237 -14.69 7.15 4.48
C LEU A 237 -15.02 7.93 3.22
N ILE A 238 -14.02 8.48 2.54
CA ILE A 238 -14.18 9.25 1.31
C ILE A 238 -14.00 8.31 0.12
N TRP A 239 -14.96 8.30 -0.79
CA TRP A 239 -14.88 7.61 -2.07
C TRP A 239 -14.82 8.68 -3.19
N PRO A 240 -13.64 8.93 -3.76
CA PRO A 240 -13.48 9.85 -4.88
C PRO A 240 -13.85 9.21 -6.22
N ASP A 241 -14.27 10.05 -7.17
CA ASP A 241 -14.35 9.69 -8.57
C ASP A 241 -12.94 9.32 -9.07
N ARG A 242 -12.83 8.36 -9.99
CA ARG A 242 -11.54 7.91 -10.52
C ARG A 242 -10.95 8.89 -11.52
N ASP A 243 -10.67 10.09 -11.08
CA ASP A 243 -9.97 11.12 -11.85
C ASP A 243 -9.11 12.02 -10.94
N LYS A 244 -8.34 12.92 -11.56
CA LYS A 244 -7.44 13.82 -10.82
C LYS A 244 -8.20 14.86 -9.98
N PRO A 245 -9.22 15.57 -10.50
CA PRO A 245 -10.01 16.52 -9.70
C PRO A 245 -10.65 15.89 -8.47
N GLY A 246 -11.20 14.70 -8.61
CA GLY A 246 -11.86 13.97 -7.54
C GLY A 246 -10.91 13.58 -6.40
N TRP A 247 -9.71 13.09 -6.77
CA TRP A 247 -8.65 12.84 -5.81
C TRP A 247 -8.20 14.12 -5.08
N GLU A 248 -8.02 15.23 -5.80
CA GLU A 248 -7.63 16.52 -5.20
C GLU A 248 -8.70 17.07 -4.25
N TYR A 249 -9.99 16.87 -4.56
CA TYR A 249 -11.10 17.21 -3.69
C TYR A 249 -11.14 16.35 -2.43
N ALA A 250 -11.00 15.02 -2.56
CA ALA A 250 -11.02 14.10 -1.42
C ALA A 250 -9.94 14.42 -0.38
N VAL A 251 -8.74 14.77 -0.83
CA VAL A 251 -7.64 15.17 0.08
C VAL A 251 -7.96 16.45 0.85
N GLN A 252 -8.58 17.44 0.20
CA GLN A 252 -8.96 18.70 0.85
C GLN A 252 -10.13 18.51 1.81
N ALA A 253 -11.15 17.78 1.40
CA ALA A 253 -12.30 17.45 2.24
C ALA A 253 -11.88 16.65 3.48
N ALA A 254 -10.99 15.66 3.33
CA ALA A 254 -10.47 14.88 4.47
C ALA A 254 -9.87 15.76 5.57
N GLN A 255 -9.13 16.80 5.19
CA GLN A 255 -8.51 17.69 6.16
C GLN A 255 -9.57 18.52 6.91
N ALA A 256 -10.54 19.07 6.19
CA ALA A 256 -11.61 19.86 6.81
C ALA A 256 -12.52 19.01 7.72
N ILE A 257 -12.76 17.76 7.34
CA ILE A 257 -13.53 16.78 8.15
C ILE A 257 -12.82 16.46 9.46
N LEU A 258 -11.51 16.24 9.42
CA LEU A 258 -10.71 15.98 10.61
C LEU A 258 -10.67 17.20 11.53
N SER A 259 -10.42 18.38 10.96
CA SER A 259 -10.42 19.63 11.73
C SER A 259 -11.80 20.00 12.28
N ALA A 260 -12.89 19.48 11.71
CA ALA A 260 -14.24 19.57 12.27
C ALA A 260 -14.52 18.56 13.40
N GLY A 261 -13.54 17.71 13.76
CA GLY A 261 -13.60 16.80 14.89
C GLY A 261 -14.02 15.37 14.57
N ALA A 262 -13.90 14.91 13.32
CA ALA A 262 -14.12 13.51 12.97
C ALA A 262 -13.12 12.58 13.68
N LYS A 263 -13.57 11.38 14.07
CA LYS A 263 -12.74 10.41 14.82
C LYS A 263 -11.63 9.81 13.96
N THR A 264 -11.94 9.50 12.69
CA THR A 264 -10.98 9.02 11.69
C THR A 264 -11.47 9.46 10.31
N CYS A 265 -10.54 9.63 9.36
CA CYS A 265 -10.86 9.88 7.97
C CYS A 265 -9.98 8.99 7.08
N HIS A 266 -10.58 8.24 6.16
CA HIS A 266 -9.87 7.41 5.19
C HIS A 266 -10.34 7.74 3.78
N ILE A 267 -9.45 7.68 2.79
CA ILE A 267 -9.78 7.84 1.36
C ILE A 267 -9.62 6.48 0.69
N LEU A 268 -10.65 5.99 0.02
CA LEU A 268 -10.64 4.75 -0.77
C LEU A 268 -9.89 4.95 -2.08
N TYR A 269 -9.17 3.93 -2.52
CA TYR A 269 -8.63 3.85 -3.87
C TYR A 269 -9.66 3.15 -4.77
N PRO A 270 -10.20 3.82 -5.80
CA PRO A 270 -10.98 3.15 -6.83
C PRO A 270 -10.18 1.97 -7.43
N PRO A 271 -10.82 0.83 -7.77
CA PRO A 271 -10.13 -0.33 -8.36
C PRO A 271 -9.32 0.05 -9.60
N GLU A 272 -8.11 -0.50 -9.79
CA GLU A 272 -7.21 -0.16 -10.90
C GLU A 272 -7.77 -0.57 -12.28
N GLU A 273 -8.67 -1.55 -12.33
CA GLU A 273 -9.31 -2.03 -13.55
C GLU A 273 -10.52 -1.20 -14.00
N ALA A 274 -11.04 -0.31 -13.14
CA ALA A 274 -12.18 0.55 -13.47
C ALA A 274 -11.89 1.58 -14.57
N ALA A 275 -12.93 2.18 -15.16
CA ALA A 275 -12.77 3.22 -16.17
C ALA A 275 -12.34 4.57 -15.54
N GLU A 276 -11.72 5.45 -16.32
CA GLU A 276 -11.48 6.84 -15.89
C GLU A 276 -12.82 7.55 -15.63
N GLY A 277 -12.92 8.23 -14.49
CA GLY A 277 -14.16 8.87 -14.01
C GLY A 277 -15.15 7.93 -13.32
N TRP A 278 -14.80 6.66 -13.09
CA TRP A 278 -15.66 5.70 -12.38
C TRP A 278 -15.97 6.18 -10.95
N ASP A 279 -17.26 6.22 -10.63
CA ASP A 279 -17.79 6.73 -9.36
C ASP A 279 -18.61 5.67 -8.58
N ALA A 280 -19.12 6.06 -7.40
CA ALA A 280 -19.93 5.15 -6.60
C ALA A 280 -21.29 4.81 -7.25
N ALA A 281 -21.85 5.67 -8.11
CA ALA A 281 -23.10 5.36 -8.81
C ALA A 281 -22.88 4.32 -9.93
N ASP A 282 -21.76 4.40 -10.64
CA ASP A 282 -21.35 3.42 -11.64
C ASP A 282 -21.14 2.04 -10.98
N ALA A 283 -20.46 2.01 -9.82
CA ALA A 283 -20.28 0.80 -9.04
C ALA A 283 -21.62 0.09 -8.72
N VAL A 284 -22.61 0.87 -8.26
CA VAL A 284 -23.95 0.34 -7.96
C VAL A 284 -24.65 -0.17 -9.22
N ALA A 285 -24.57 0.57 -10.33
CA ALA A 285 -25.21 0.21 -11.59
C ALA A 285 -24.60 -1.06 -12.22
N GLU A 286 -23.30 -1.27 -12.04
CA GLU A 286 -22.55 -2.44 -12.54
C GLU A 286 -22.74 -3.69 -11.65
N GLY A 287 -23.44 -3.57 -10.52
CA GLY A 287 -23.62 -4.66 -9.56
C GLY A 287 -22.34 -5.00 -8.79
N PHE A 288 -21.44 -4.03 -8.62
CA PHE A 288 -20.20 -4.17 -7.84
C PHE A 288 -20.52 -4.41 -6.36
N ASP A 289 -19.70 -5.22 -5.68
CA ASP A 289 -19.86 -5.46 -4.24
C ASP A 289 -19.37 -4.26 -3.42
N VAL A 290 -20.25 -3.25 -3.33
CA VAL A 290 -20.02 -2.00 -2.61
C VAL A 290 -19.76 -2.27 -1.12
N ALA A 291 -20.46 -3.21 -0.50
CA ALA A 291 -20.30 -3.50 0.92
C ALA A 291 -18.91 -4.06 1.24
N ALA A 292 -18.45 -5.04 0.44
CA ALA A 292 -17.09 -5.58 0.57
C ALA A 292 -16.03 -4.51 0.30
N PHE A 293 -16.25 -3.64 -0.70
CA PHE A 293 -15.32 -2.57 -1.03
C PHE A 293 -15.21 -1.51 0.07
N LEU A 294 -16.33 -1.06 0.65
CA LEU A 294 -16.30 -0.12 1.78
C LEU A 294 -15.63 -0.75 3.01
N ALA A 295 -15.79 -2.06 3.24
CA ALA A 295 -15.19 -2.76 4.38
C ALA A 295 -13.68 -3.08 4.20
N HIS A 296 -13.26 -3.46 2.99
CA HIS A 296 -11.94 -4.06 2.75
C HIS A 296 -11.16 -3.45 1.59
N GLY A 297 -11.76 -2.52 0.84
CA GLY A 297 -11.13 -1.82 -0.27
C GLY A 297 -9.84 -1.11 0.17
N PRO A 298 -8.82 -1.06 -0.71
CA PRO A 298 -7.58 -0.35 -0.42
C PRO A 298 -7.88 1.10 -0.07
N ARG A 299 -7.22 1.63 0.97
CA ARG A 299 -7.46 2.99 1.46
C ARG A 299 -6.24 3.57 2.13
N VAL A 300 -6.19 4.90 2.19
CA VAL A 300 -5.21 5.66 2.96
C VAL A 300 -5.89 6.37 4.11
N GLN A 301 -5.30 6.32 5.31
CA GLN A 301 -5.77 7.11 6.44
C GLN A 301 -5.20 8.53 6.35
N VAL A 302 -6.05 9.54 6.52
CA VAL A 302 -5.64 10.94 6.62
C VAL A 302 -5.57 11.32 8.09
N HIS A 303 -4.52 12.06 8.46
CA HIS A 303 -4.27 12.54 9.82
C HIS A 303 -4.44 14.07 9.88
N ASP A 304 -4.98 14.57 10.99
CA ASP A 304 -5.18 15.99 11.19
C ASP A 304 -3.82 16.69 11.33
N ILE A 305 -3.64 17.81 10.62
CA ILE A 305 -2.46 18.67 10.70
C ILE A 305 -2.34 19.30 12.11
N ALA A 306 -3.44 19.40 12.86
CA ALA A 306 -3.51 20.05 14.15
C ALA A 306 -3.35 19.13 15.38
N ASP A 307 -3.22 17.80 15.22
CA ASP A 307 -3.13 16.87 16.37
C ASP A 307 -1.79 17.02 17.12
N PRO A 308 -1.76 17.50 18.38
CA PRO A 308 -0.54 17.81 19.13
C PRO A 308 0.04 16.58 19.87
N GLY A 309 -0.30 15.36 19.45
CA GLY A 309 -0.07 14.12 20.19
C GLY A 309 1.38 13.72 20.52
N GLU A 310 2.41 14.36 19.97
CA GLU A 310 3.78 14.25 20.48
C GLU A 310 4.49 15.61 20.38
N PRO A 311 5.10 16.11 21.48
CA PRO A 311 5.81 17.37 21.45
C PRO A 311 6.98 17.25 20.47
N VAL A 312 6.99 18.15 19.50
CA VAL A 312 8.13 18.39 18.61
C VAL A 312 9.28 18.88 19.48
N ILE A 313 10.08 17.97 20.03
CA ILE A 313 11.41 18.32 20.52
C ILE A 313 12.29 18.46 19.29
N GLY A 314 12.43 19.71 18.86
CA GLY A 314 13.37 20.15 17.85
C GLY A 314 13.40 21.65 17.91
N ALA A 315 14.29 22.19 18.74
CA ALA A 315 14.69 23.59 18.69
C ALA A 315 15.36 23.86 17.35
N ASP A 316 14.56 24.09 16.33
CA ASP A 316 14.97 24.72 15.09
C ASP A 316 13.69 25.35 14.51
N GLU A 317 13.48 26.63 14.86
CA GLU A 317 12.62 27.51 14.07
C GLU A 317 13.28 27.70 12.70
N SER A 318 13.19 26.67 11.85
CA SER A 318 13.66 26.78 10.47
C SER A 318 12.69 27.68 9.70
N VAL A 319 13.29 28.61 8.96
CA VAL A 319 12.62 29.64 8.16
C VAL A 319 11.48 29.02 7.33
N TRP A 320 10.26 29.55 7.51
CA TRP A 320 9.09 29.20 6.71
C TRP A 320 9.41 29.26 5.21
N GLY A 321 9.19 28.17 4.48
CA GLY A 321 9.46 28.08 3.03
C GLY A 321 10.83 27.53 2.62
N THR A 322 11.58 26.90 3.53
CA THR A 322 12.78 26.12 3.19
C THR A 322 12.43 24.67 2.80
N GLU A 323 13.31 24.02 2.02
CA GLU A 323 13.17 22.59 1.67
C GLU A 323 13.14 21.70 2.92
N ASP A 324 13.86 22.07 3.98
CA ASP A 324 13.90 21.34 5.25
C ASP A 324 12.59 21.45 6.03
N ALA A 325 12.01 22.65 6.15
CA ALA A 325 10.70 22.83 6.76
C ALA A 325 9.59 22.04 6.04
N LEU A 326 9.65 21.98 4.70
CA LEU A 326 8.74 21.17 3.88
C LEU A 326 8.97 19.66 4.08
N ALA A 327 10.22 19.22 4.23
CA ALA A 327 10.55 17.83 4.54
C ALA A 327 10.02 17.44 5.93
N LEU A 328 10.18 18.29 6.93
CA LEU A 328 9.61 18.09 8.27
C LEU A 328 8.08 18.08 8.25
N ALA A 329 7.43 18.87 7.40
CA ALA A 329 5.98 18.83 7.20
C ALA A 329 5.54 17.49 6.58
N PHE A 330 6.24 17.01 5.55
CA PHE A 330 6.03 15.68 4.98
C PHE A 330 6.21 14.60 6.04
N THR A 331 7.31 14.64 6.80
CA THR A 331 7.61 13.64 7.82
C THR A 331 6.58 13.62 8.94
N ARG A 332 6.16 14.79 9.47
CA ARG A 332 5.09 14.84 10.47
C ARG A 332 3.84 14.11 9.98
N ARG A 333 3.45 14.30 8.72
CA ARG A 333 2.23 13.70 8.14
C ARG A 333 2.36 12.22 7.80
N TYR A 334 3.53 11.76 7.34
CA TYR A 334 3.65 10.45 6.68
C TYR A 334 4.66 9.49 7.32
N HIS A 335 5.38 9.89 8.38
CA HIS A 335 6.39 9.03 9.01
C HIS A 335 5.84 7.75 9.65
N ARG A 336 4.53 7.55 9.80
CA ARG A 336 3.99 6.30 10.33
C ARG A 336 3.85 5.24 9.25
N ASP A 337 3.48 5.64 8.04
CA ASP A 337 3.15 4.73 6.94
C ASP A 337 4.23 4.67 5.85
N TRP A 338 5.26 5.52 5.92
CA TRP A 338 6.32 5.58 4.90
C TRP A 338 7.69 5.31 5.48
N ARG A 339 8.46 4.41 4.85
CA ARG A 339 9.86 4.16 5.16
C ARG A 339 10.71 4.16 3.91
N TYR A 340 11.96 4.58 4.03
CA TYR A 340 12.93 4.54 2.95
C TYR A 340 14.09 3.62 3.31
N VAL A 341 14.41 2.68 2.43
CA VAL A 341 15.55 1.78 2.60
C VAL A 341 16.64 2.17 1.62
N ALA A 342 17.67 2.84 2.13
CA ALA A 342 18.75 3.40 1.30
C ALA A 342 19.47 2.34 0.48
N ALA A 343 19.73 1.16 1.05
CA ALA A 343 20.37 0.05 0.36
C ALA A 343 19.53 -0.53 -0.79
N TRP A 344 18.21 -0.37 -0.76
CA TRP A 344 17.31 -0.78 -1.85
C TRP A 344 17.02 0.37 -2.82
N GLY A 345 17.28 1.61 -2.40
CA GLY A 345 16.90 2.82 -3.14
C GLY A 345 15.39 3.01 -3.26
N ARG A 346 14.59 2.41 -2.36
CA ARG A 346 13.13 2.32 -2.48
C ARG A 346 12.39 2.82 -1.25
N TRP A 347 11.22 3.40 -1.50
CA TRP A 347 10.21 3.65 -0.48
C TRP A 347 9.35 2.41 -0.26
N LEU A 348 8.96 2.19 0.99
CA LEU A 348 7.93 1.26 1.39
C LEU A 348 6.77 2.02 2.01
N VAL A 349 5.56 1.57 1.69
CA VAL A 349 4.30 2.10 2.20
C VAL A 349 3.53 1.02 2.93
N TRP A 350 2.94 1.37 4.07
CA TRP A 350 2.03 0.50 4.80
C TRP A 350 0.66 0.47 4.13
N ASP A 351 0.16 -0.71 3.76
CA ASP A 351 -1.13 -0.90 3.08
C ASP A 351 -2.29 -1.27 4.01
N GLY A 352 -2.06 -1.26 5.33
CA GLY A 352 -3.00 -1.74 6.34
C GLY A 352 -2.68 -3.14 6.87
N ARG A 353 -1.93 -3.96 6.13
CA ARG A 353 -1.60 -5.35 6.48
C ARG A 353 -0.11 -5.67 6.40
N ARG A 354 0.61 -5.00 5.51
CA ARG A 354 2.05 -5.17 5.29
C ARG A 354 2.69 -3.90 4.73
N TRP A 355 4.01 -3.91 4.72
CA TRP A 355 4.82 -2.91 4.03
C TRP A 355 5.08 -3.37 2.59
N ARG A 356 4.61 -2.60 1.61
CA ARG A 356 4.82 -2.86 0.19
C ARG A 356 5.85 -1.91 -0.39
N ASN A 357 6.62 -2.41 -1.36
CA ASN A 357 7.40 -1.52 -2.21
C ASN A 357 6.46 -0.57 -2.95
N GLU A 358 6.82 0.70 -2.95
CA GLU A 358 6.12 1.72 -3.72
C GLU A 358 6.79 1.82 -5.10
N GLU A 359 6.00 1.72 -6.17
CA GLU A 359 6.49 1.56 -7.56
C GLU A 359 6.00 2.66 -8.51
N THR A 360 5.19 3.61 -8.02
CA THR A 360 4.48 4.62 -8.80
C THR A 360 4.94 6.06 -8.54
N LEU A 361 5.94 6.26 -7.66
CA LEU A 361 6.43 7.56 -7.20
C LEU A 361 5.43 8.32 -6.31
N ALA A 362 4.55 7.60 -5.62
CA ALA A 362 3.55 8.19 -4.73
C ALA A 362 4.18 9.02 -3.59
N ALA A 363 5.37 8.66 -3.09
CA ALA A 363 6.09 9.52 -2.13
C ALA A 363 6.38 10.91 -2.72
N THR A 364 6.88 10.96 -3.96
CA THR A 364 7.17 12.21 -4.67
C THR A 364 5.88 13.00 -4.92
N ASP A 365 4.77 12.35 -5.25
CA ASP A 365 3.49 13.03 -5.45
C ASP A 365 2.93 13.64 -4.15
N LEU A 366 3.01 12.91 -3.03
CA LEU A 366 2.64 13.43 -1.71
C LEU A 366 3.50 14.65 -1.33
N ILE A 367 4.81 14.61 -1.62
CA ILE A 367 5.71 15.75 -1.43
C ILE A 367 5.29 16.93 -2.31
N ARG A 368 4.91 16.70 -3.57
CA ARG A 368 4.35 17.76 -4.44
C ARG A 368 3.10 18.37 -3.83
N GLY A 369 2.25 17.58 -3.18
CA GLY A 369 1.10 18.06 -2.42
C GLY A 369 1.50 19.01 -1.29
N VAL A 370 2.50 18.63 -0.47
CA VAL A 370 3.04 19.47 0.62
C VAL A 370 3.61 20.78 0.06
N CYS A 371 4.42 20.71 -0.99
CA CYS A 371 5.00 21.90 -1.64
C CYS A 371 3.93 22.82 -2.25
N ARG A 372 2.92 22.28 -2.93
CA ARG A 372 1.80 23.06 -3.50
C ARG A 372 1.00 23.77 -2.40
N HIS A 373 0.72 23.08 -1.30
CA HIS A 373 0.00 23.67 -0.18
C HIS A 373 0.78 24.83 0.44
N ALA A 374 2.09 24.66 0.67
CA ALA A 374 2.94 25.74 1.14
C ALA A 374 3.04 26.91 0.14
N ALA A 375 3.04 26.63 -1.17
CA ALA A 375 3.03 27.65 -2.21
C ALA A 375 1.76 28.51 -2.20
N LEU A 376 0.59 27.92 -1.90
CA LEU A 376 -0.69 28.66 -1.78
C LEU A 376 -0.72 29.60 -0.56
N GLN A 377 0.03 29.28 0.50
CA GLN A 377 0.13 30.07 1.72
C GLN A 377 1.26 31.12 1.66
N ALA A 378 1.96 31.23 0.54
CA ALA A 378 3.08 32.17 0.41
C ALA A 378 2.58 33.54 -0.08
N ASP A 379 2.85 34.59 0.71
CA ASP A 379 2.47 35.97 0.37
C ASP A 379 3.21 36.55 -0.85
N ASN A 380 4.31 35.91 -1.26
CA ASN A 380 5.15 36.36 -2.37
C ASN A 380 5.03 35.40 -3.58
N PRO A 381 4.56 35.87 -4.75
CA PRO A 381 4.42 35.07 -5.96
C PRO A 381 5.72 34.39 -6.44
N LYS A 382 6.88 35.04 -6.24
CA LYS A 382 8.19 34.43 -6.60
C LYS A 382 8.54 33.26 -5.69
N LEU A 383 8.19 33.35 -4.41
CA LEU A 383 8.39 32.27 -3.44
C LEU A 383 7.42 31.12 -3.71
N ALA A 384 6.14 31.42 -3.95
CA ALA A 384 5.14 30.43 -4.34
C ALA A 384 5.58 29.61 -5.57
N ALA A 385 6.05 30.31 -6.62
CA ALA A 385 6.57 29.67 -7.82
C ALA A 385 7.78 28.78 -7.54
N LYS A 386 8.72 29.24 -6.68
CA LYS A 386 9.91 28.46 -6.29
C LYS A 386 9.52 27.16 -5.56
N LEU A 387 8.62 27.24 -4.59
CA LEU A 387 8.19 26.09 -3.77
C LEU A 387 7.59 24.97 -4.61
N ALA A 388 6.91 25.30 -5.71
CA ALA A 388 6.29 24.32 -6.61
C ALA A 388 7.25 23.73 -7.67
N THR A 389 8.53 24.11 -7.69
CA THR A 389 9.51 23.62 -8.67
C THR A 389 9.90 22.17 -8.44
N SER A 390 10.26 21.47 -9.52
CA SER A 390 10.82 20.11 -9.46
C SER A 390 12.11 20.04 -8.62
N GLY A 391 12.93 21.09 -8.65
CA GLY A 391 14.14 21.21 -7.82
C GLY A 391 13.82 21.17 -6.33
N THR A 392 12.84 21.96 -5.89
CA THR A 392 12.40 21.98 -4.48
C THR A 392 11.81 20.63 -4.08
N VAL A 393 10.91 20.06 -4.89
CA VAL A 393 10.33 18.72 -4.63
C VAL A 393 11.42 17.66 -4.47
N GLY A 394 12.42 17.65 -5.37
CA GLY A 394 13.54 16.72 -5.28
C GLY A 394 14.47 16.99 -4.09
N GLY A 395 14.60 18.24 -3.64
CA GLY A 395 15.30 18.62 -2.42
C GLY A 395 14.61 18.10 -1.16
N VAL A 396 13.30 18.36 -1.06
CA VAL A 396 12.45 17.86 0.02
C VAL A 396 12.50 16.34 0.11
N GLU A 397 12.44 15.66 -1.03
CA GLU A 397 12.52 14.20 -1.03
C GLU A 397 13.87 13.68 -0.52
N ARG A 398 14.99 14.29 -0.93
CA ARG A 398 16.31 13.91 -0.42
C ARG A 398 16.41 14.08 1.10
N LEU A 399 15.86 15.16 1.64
CA LEU A 399 15.83 15.42 3.08
C LEU A 399 14.91 14.44 3.81
N ALA A 400 13.71 14.21 3.30
CA ALA A 400 12.75 13.26 3.87
C ALA A 400 13.30 11.82 3.93
N ARG A 401 14.01 11.38 2.88
CA ARG A 401 14.69 10.06 2.84
C ARG A 401 15.81 9.95 3.89
N ALA A 402 16.41 11.06 4.31
CA ALA A 402 17.50 11.10 5.29
C ALA A 402 17.00 11.17 6.74
N ASP A 403 15.76 11.62 6.97
CA ASP A 403 15.12 11.69 8.28
C ASP A 403 15.03 10.29 8.93
N ARG A 404 15.45 10.18 10.19
CA ARG A 404 15.52 8.91 10.94
C ARG A 404 14.15 8.26 11.16
N ARG A 405 13.06 9.02 11.09
CA ARG A 405 11.69 8.48 11.21
C ARG A 405 11.25 7.73 9.94
N HIS A 406 11.83 8.08 8.79
CA HIS A 406 11.63 7.36 7.53
C HIS A 406 12.71 6.33 7.25
N ALA A 407 13.97 6.63 7.57
CA ALA A 407 15.09 5.75 7.27
C ALA A 407 14.93 4.38 7.95
N ALA A 408 15.10 3.30 7.18
CA ALA A 408 15.09 1.93 7.65
C ALA A 408 16.24 1.13 7.03
N THR A 409 16.76 0.15 7.77
CA THR A 409 17.79 -0.77 7.29
C THR A 409 17.16 -2.01 6.65
N THR A 410 17.95 -2.80 5.91
CA THR A 410 17.44 -4.02 5.26
C THR A 410 17.18 -5.17 6.24
N ALA A 411 17.75 -5.12 7.45
CA ALA A 411 17.65 -6.17 8.46
C ALA A 411 16.39 -6.07 9.33
N GLU A 412 15.73 -4.91 9.33
CA GLU A 412 14.49 -4.69 10.08
C GLU A 412 13.29 -5.42 9.49
N TRP A 413 13.34 -5.77 8.19
CA TRP A 413 12.20 -6.30 7.45
C TRP A 413 12.12 -7.83 7.51
N ASP A 414 10.91 -8.35 7.77
CA ASP A 414 10.63 -9.78 7.92
C ASP A 414 11.58 -10.48 8.92
N ALA A 415 11.90 -9.80 10.02
CA ALA A 415 12.97 -10.19 10.94
C ALA A 415 12.62 -11.39 11.85
N ASP A 416 11.37 -11.50 12.33
CA ASP A 416 10.96 -12.65 13.16
C ASP A 416 10.55 -13.85 12.28
N PRO A 417 11.32 -14.96 12.28
CA PRO A 417 11.01 -16.14 11.48
C PRO A 417 9.76 -16.89 11.96
N TRP A 418 9.19 -16.51 13.11
CA TRP A 418 8.02 -17.17 13.70
C TRP A 418 6.71 -16.39 13.54
N LEU A 419 6.75 -15.18 13.00
CA LEU A 419 5.52 -14.44 12.66
C LEU A 419 5.10 -14.78 11.23
N LEU A 420 3.86 -15.20 11.02
CA LEU A 420 3.29 -15.43 9.69
C LEU A 420 2.20 -14.41 9.43
N ASN A 421 2.41 -13.53 8.44
CA ASN A 421 1.42 -12.53 8.09
C ASN A 421 0.34 -13.13 7.17
N THR A 422 -0.93 -12.89 7.49
CA THR A 422 -2.08 -13.43 6.75
C THR A 422 -3.13 -12.35 6.52
N PRO A 423 -4.05 -12.47 5.54
CA PRO A 423 -5.04 -11.43 5.27
C PRO A 423 -5.91 -11.01 6.48
N GLY A 424 -6.14 -11.92 7.43
CA GLY A 424 -6.92 -11.68 8.64
C GLY A 424 -6.09 -11.32 9.89
N GLY A 425 -4.76 -11.22 9.78
CA GLY A 425 -3.88 -10.86 10.90
C GLY A 425 -2.53 -11.59 10.89
N VAL A 426 -1.73 -11.36 11.93
CA VAL A 426 -0.43 -12.00 12.12
C VAL A 426 -0.57 -13.19 13.06
N VAL A 427 -0.11 -14.36 12.62
CA VAL A 427 -0.08 -15.59 13.43
C VAL A 427 1.29 -15.72 14.08
N ASP A 428 1.33 -15.86 15.40
CA ASP A 428 2.55 -16.32 16.08
C ASP A 428 2.63 -17.85 16.00
N LEU A 429 3.54 -18.35 15.17
CA LEU A 429 3.71 -19.78 14.91
C LEU A 429 4.17 -20.58 16.14
N ARG A 430 4.69 -19.91 17.18
CA ARG A 430 5.05 -20.57 18.45
C ARG A 430 3.81 -21.00 19.24
N THR A 431 2.75 -20.21 19.16
CA THR A 431 1.53 -20.37 19.98
C THR A 431 0.30 -20.72 19.16
N GLY A 432 0.32 -20.48 17.84
CA GLY A 432 -0.83 -20.59 16.95
C GLY A 432 -1.83 -19.44 17.07
N ARG A 433 -1.55 -18.39 17.86
CA ARG A 433 -2.50 -17.30 18.10
C ARG A 433 -2.45 -16.26 16.99
N LEU A 434 -3.63 -15.83 16.56
CA LEU A 434 -3.83 -14.73 15.61
C LEU A 434 -3.96 -13.40 16.37
N ARG A 435 -3.29 -12.36 15.89
CA ARG A 435 -3.44 -10.98 16.36
C ARG A 435 -3.58 -10.01 15.20
N ALA A 436 -4.04 -8.79 15.49
CA ALA A 436 -4.11 -7.72 14.51
C ALA A 436 -2.72 -7.37 13.95
N HIS A 437 -2.70 -6.84 12.73
CA HIS A 437 -1.49 -6.35 12.08
C HIS A 437 -0.89 -5.19 12.86
N ASP A 438 0.44 -5.20 13.00
CA ASP A 438 1.19 -4.08 13.57
C ASP A 438 2.28 -3.63 12.58
N ARG A 439 2.36 -2.32 12.36
CA ARG A 439 3.41 -1.69 11.55
C ARG A 439 4.80 -1.98 12.10
N ALA A 440 4.91 -2.11 13.42
CA ALA A 440 6.15 -2.39 14.13
C ALA A 440 6.74 -3.77 13.78
N ASP A 441 5.92 -4.71 13.27
CA ASP A 441 6.39 -6.03 12.86
C ASP A 441 7.25 -6.01 11.58
N ARG A 442 7.22 -4.90 10.82
CA ARG A 442 8.02 -4.72 9.59
C ARG A 442 7.88 -5.87 8.59
N MET A 443 6.69 -6.43 8.46
CA MET A 443 6.44 -7.54 7.54
C MET A 443 6.18 -7.02 6.13
N THR A 444 6.88 -7.56 5.14
CA THR A 444 6.66 -7.24 3.71
C THR A 444 5.93 -8.37 2.97
N LYS A 445 5.94 -9.56 3.56
CA LYS A 445 5.33 -10.78 3.03
C LYS A 445 3.93 -10.99 3.61
N ILE A 446 3.06 -11.67 2.86
CA ILE A 446 1.72 -12.09 3.31
C ILE A 446 1.30 -13.38 2.58
N THR A 447 0.55 -14.25 3.25
CA THR A 447 -0.12 -15.42 2.65
C THR A 447 -1.36 -15.00 1.85
N THR A 448 -1.93 -15.92 1.08
CA THR A 448 -3.21 -15.70 0.38
C THR A 448 -4.44 -16.18 1.18
N ALA A 449 -4.21 -16.84 2.31
CA ALA A 449 -5.21 -17.47 3.16
C ALA A 449 -5.03 -17.07 4.62
N THR A 450 -6.11 -17.08 5.40
CA THR A 450 -6.10 -16.88 6.86
C THR A 450 -6.45 -18.21 7.54
N PRO A 451 -5.71 -18.69 8.56
CA PRO A 451 -6.01 -19.98 9.16
C PRO A 451 -7.42 -19.98 9.78
N GLY A 452 -8.28 -20.87 9.29
CA GLY A 452 -9.64 -21.06 9.81
C GLY A 452 -10.47 -22.02 8.97
N GLY A 453 -11.50 -22.61 9.57
CA GLY A 453 -12.39 -23.55 8.89
C GLY A 453 -11.79 -24.94 8.65
N ASP A 454 -12.57 -25.78 7.95
CA ASP A 454 -12.22 -27.17 7.64
C ASP A 454 -11.69 -27.36 6.22
N CYS A 455 -10.99 -28.48 5.98
CA CYS A 455 -10.43 -28.83 4.67
C CYS A 455 -10.67 -30.31 4.29
N PRO A 456 -11.94 -30.76 4.17
CA PRO A 456 -12.27 -32.16 3.90
C PRO A 456 -11.77 -32.66 2.54
N THR A 457 -11.80 -31.82 1.49
CA THR A 457 -11.29 -32.19 0.16
C THR A 457 -9.78 -32.35 0.21
N TRP A 458 -9.07 -31.48 0.93
CA TRP A 458 -7.63 -31.63 1.17
C TRP A 458 -7.28 -32.92 1.90
N ARG A 459 -7.99 -33.25 2.99
CA ARG A 459 -7.77 -34.49 3.74
C ARG A 459 -8.04 -35.73 2.90
N ARG A 460 -9.09 -35.70 2.07
CA ARG A 460 -9.36 -36.79 1.11
C ARG A 460 -8.26 -36.91 0.07
N PHE A 461 -7.79 -35.79 -0.49
CA PHE A 461 -6.66 -35.79 -1.42
C PHE A 461 -5.40 -36.41 -0.80
N LEU A 462 -5.09 -36.06 0.46
CA LEU A 462 -3.97 -36.65 1.19
C LEU A 462 -4.15 -38.17 1.37
N ALA A 463 -5.34 -38.63 1.76
CA ALA A 463 -5.63 -40.05 1.88
C ALA A 463 -5.44 -40.80 0.54
N GLU A 464 -5.82 -40.19 -0.59
CA GLU A 464 -5.63 -40.78 -1.91
C GLU A 464 -4.15 -40.88 -2.31
N VAL A 465 -3.37 -39.82 -2.16
CA VAL A 465 -1.95 -39.80 -2.60
C VAL A 465 -1.02 -40.59 -1.68
N THR A 466 -1.43 -40.82 -0.43
CA THR A 466 -0.68 -41.61 0.56
C THR A 466 -1.18 -43.05 0.69
N GLY A 467 -2.24 -43.44 -0.04
CA GLY A 467 -2.85 -44.76 0.10
C GLY A 467 -3.48 -45.01 1.47
N GLY A 468 -3.88 -43.94 2.17
CA GLY A 468 -4.45 -44.00 3.51
C GLY A 468 -3.45 -44.09 4.65
N ASP A 469 -2.14 -43.97 4.38
CA ASP A 469 -1.10 -44.03 5.40
C ASP A 469 -1.15 -42.81 6.34
N ALA A 470 -1.55 -43.04 7.59
CA ALA A 470 -1.72 -41.98 8.58
C ALA A 470 -0.39 -41.37 9.04
N ASP A 471 0.69 -42.15 9.10
CA ASP A 471 2.00 -41.67 9.53
C ASP A 471 2.62 -40.76 8.46
N LEU A 472 2.45 -41.11 7.18
CA LEU A 472 2.84 -40.25 6.06
C LEU A 472 2.04 -38.96 6.03
N GLN A 473 0.72 -39.03 6.25
CA GLN A 473 -0.14 -37.84 6.30
C GLN A 473 0.26 -36.90 7.44
N ALA A 474 0.50 -37.43 8.64
CA ALA A 474 0.96 -36.66 9.78
C ALA A 474 2.35 -36.05 9.54
N TYR A 475 3.24 -36.79 8.87
CA TYR A 475 4.55 -36.29 8.48
C TYR A 475 4.46 -35.16 7.45
N LEU A 476 3.62 -35.31 6.40
CA LEU A 476 3.36 -34.24 5.42
C LEU A 476 2.78 -32.99 6.11
N GLN A 477 1.90 -33.16 7.10
CA GLN A 477 1.40 -32.05 7.91
C GLN A 477 2.53 -31.32 8.64
N ARG A 478 3.44 -32.06 9.30
CA ARG A 478 4.62 -31.48 9.97
C ARG A 478 5.54 -30.77 8.98
N VAL A 479 5.79 -31.34 7.80
CA VAL A 479 6.59 -30.71 6.73
C VAL A 479 5.94 -29.42 6.26
N SER A 480 4.64 -29.42 5.96
CA SER A 480 3.89 -28.21 5.59
C SER A 480 3.92 -27.15 6.69
N GLY A 481 3.80 -27.55 7.95
CA GLY A 481 3.90 -26.66 9.10
C GLY A 481 5.29 -26.07 9.32
N TYR A 482 6.33 -26.88 9.12
CA TYR A 482 7.72 -26.41 9.16
C TYR A 482 8.00 -25.37 8.07
N CYS A 483 7.42 -25.58 6.87
CA CYS A 483 7.44 -24.63 5.75
C CYS A 483 6.78 -23.28 6.05
N LEU A 484 5.91 -23.17 7.07
CA LEU A 484 5.36 -21.87 7.50
C LEU A 484 6.38 -20.99 8.22
N THR A 485 7.41 -21.58 8.82
CA THR A 485 8.42 -20.86 9.62
C THR A 485 9.57 -20.35 8.77
N GLY A 486 10.41 -19.47 9.31
CA GLY A 486 11.74 -19.16 8.76
C GLY A 486 12.87 -20.05 9.28
N SER A 487 12.55 -21.10 10.06
CA SER A 487 13.55 -21.97 10.67
C SER A 487 14.15 -22.95 9.66
N THR A 488 15.46 -23.17 9.77
CA THR A 488 16.26 -24.14 9.00
C THR A 488 16.91 -25.22 9.89
N ARG A 489 16.46 -25.35 11.15
CA ARG A 489 17.10 -26.19 12.19
C ARG A 489 17.15 -27.68 11.87
N GLU A 490 16.25 -28.17 11.02
CA GLU A 490 16.21 -29.59 10.60
C GLU A 490 17.19 -29.88 9.47
N HIS A 491 17.79 -28.85 8.86
CA HIS A 491 18.63 -28.98 7.67
C HIS A 491 18.00 -29.78 6.52
N ALA A 492 16.67 -29.75 6.39
CA ALA A 492 15.94 -30.64 5.49
C ALA A 492 15.83 -30.13 4.04
N LEU A 493 15.93 -31.07 3.10
CA LEU A 493 15.53 -30.98 1.69
C LEU A 493 14.49 -32.07 1.44
N PHE A 494 13.30 -31.69 0.96
CA PHE A 494 12.21 -32.62 0.69
C PHE A 494 12.14 -32.92 -0.80
N PHE A 495 12.31 -34.19 -1.16
CA PHE A 495 12.21 -34.64 -2.54
C PHE A 495 11.03 -35.60 -2.69
N LEU A 496 9.96 -35.12 -3.33
CA LEU A 496 8.75 -35.87 -3.62
C LEU A 496 8.98 -36.64 -4.94
N TYR A 497 8.97 -37.98 -4.89
CA TYR A 497 9.24 -38.81 -6.06
C TYR A 497 8.06 -39.74 -6.41
N GLY A 498 7.91 -40.08 -7.70
CA GLY A 498 6.88 -41.01 -8.18
C GLY A 498 6.78 -41.04 -9.71
N THR A 499 6.04 -41.99 -10.28
CA THR A 499 6.01 -42.28 -11.72
C THR A 499 5.13 -41.36 -12.58
N GLY A 500 4.61 -40.27 -12.01
CA GLY A 500 3.77 -39.29 -12.68
C GLY A 500 2.29 -39.53 -12.43
N ALA A 501 1.49 -38.46 -12.46
CA ALA A 501 0.05 -38.49 -12.12
C ALA A 501 -0.26 -39.00 -10.69
N ASN A 502 0.61 -38.72 -9.72
CA ASN A 502 0.46 -39.10 -8.31
C ASN A 502 0.07 -37.93 -7.38
N GLY A 503 -0.26 -36.75 -7.92
CA GLY A 503 -0.65 -35.57 -7.12
C GLY A 503 0.51 -34.72 -6.56
N LYS A 504 1.78 -35.07 -6.80
CA LYS A 504 2.97 -34.30 -6.34
C LYS A 504 2.88 -32.80 -6.66
N SER A 505 2.70 -32.46 -7.94
CA SER A 505 2.62 -31.07 -8.38
C SER A 505 1.41 -30.35 -7.80
N VAL A 506 0.28 -31.04 -7.60
CA VAL A 506 -0.92 -30.46 -6.97
C VAL A 506 -0.64 -30.11 -5.52
N PHE A 507 0.02 -30.99 -4.76
CA PHE A 507 0.42 -30.74 -3.38
C PHE A 507 1.36 -29.52 -3.27
N VAL A 508 2.45 -29.52 -4.06
CA VAL A 508 3.44 -28.43 -4.05
C VAL A 508 2.81 -27.09 -4.46
N ASN A 509 2.06 -27.07 -5.55
CA ASN A 509 1.46 -25.83 -6.07
C ASN A 509 0.38 -25.29 -5.13
N THR A 510 -0.43 -26.15 -4.50
CA THR A 510 -1.45 -25.71 -3.53
C THR A 510 -0.81 -25.01 -2.34
N LEU A 511 0.24 -25.61 -1.75
CA LEU A 511 0.97 -24.99 -0.63
C LEU A 511 1.69 -23.70 -1.04
N ALA A 512 2.32 -23.68 -2.22
CA ALA A 512 2.97 -22.49 -2.74
C ALA A 512 1.97 -21.33 -2.91
N THR A 513 0.79 -21.59 -3.48
CA THR A 513 -0.26 -20.57 -3.64
C THR A 513 -0.78 -20.07 -2.29
N ILE A 514 -0.99 -20.95 -1.31
CA ILE A 514 -1.44 -20.57 0.04
C ILE A 514 -0.40 -19.67 0.73
N LEU A 515 0.88 -20.02 0.61
CA LEU A 515 1.98 -19.26 1.22
C LEU A 515 2.21 -17.88 0.57
N GLY A 516 1.66 -17.62 -0.62
CA GLY A 516 1.72 -16.30 -1.25
C GLY A 516 3.15 -15.82 -1.41
N ASP A 517 3.46 -14.63 -0.88
CA ASP A 517 4.78 -14.01 -1.03
C ASP A 517 5.91 -14.73 -0.27
N TYR A 518 5.55 -15.66 0.63
CA TYR A 518 6.51 -16.54 1.29
C TYR A 518 6.93 -17.74 0.43
N ALA A 519 6.25 -18.01 -0.69
CA ALA A 519 6.63 -19.02 -1.64
C ALA A 519 7.44 -18.43 -2.79
N ALA A 520 8.48 -19.14 -3.22
CA ALA A 520 9.25 -18.82 -4.41
C ALA A 520 9.49 -20.08 -5.24
N SER A 521 9.76 -19.91 -6.53
CA SER A 521 10.17 -21.00 -7.42
C SER A 521 11.60 -20.81 -7.85
N ALA A 522 12.37 -21.89 -7.86
CA ALA A 522 13.75 -21.91 -8.35
C ALA A 522 13.91 -22.98 -9.43
N PRO A 523 14.58 -22.67 -10.55
CA PRO A 523 14.97 -23.69 -11.52
C PRO A 523 15.76 -24.81 -10.85
N MET A 524 15.50 -26.06 -11.21
CA MET A 524 16.21 -27.21 -10.63
C MET A 524 17.72 -27.10 -10.85
N ASP A 525 18.06 -26.54 -12.00
CA ASP A 525 19.38 -26.13 -12.44
C ASP A 525 20.18 -25.30 -11.41
N THR A 526 19.51 -24.52 -10.54
CA THR A 526 20.15 -23.76 -9.47
C THR A 526 20.82 -24.66 -8.44
N PHE A 527 20.33 -25.89 -8.25
CA PHE A 527 20.79 -26.87 -7.26
C PHE A 527 21.66 -27.99 -7.83
N MET A 528 21.85 -28.02 -9.15
CA MET A 528 22.64 -29.03 -9.85
C MET A 528 24.10 -28.61 -10.05
N GLU A 529 24.99 -29.59 -10.22
CA GLU A 529 26.33 -29.33 -10.76
C GLU A 529 26.22 -28.68 -12.15
N ALA A 530 26.94 -27.57 -12.33
CA ALA A 530 26.99 -26.84 -13.60
C ALA A 530 28.41 -26.95 -14.20
N ARG A 531 28.49 -26.97 -15.53
CA ARG A 531 29.76 -26.88 -16.28
C ARG A 531 30.14 -25.41 -16.46
N GLY A 532 30.40 -24.68 -15.37
CA GLY A 532 30.79 -23.28 -15.39
C GLY A 532 30.20 -22.44 -14.24
N ASP A 533 30.65 -21.19 -14.16
CA ASP A 533 30.25 -20.27 -13.09
C ASP A 533 28.87 -19.66 -13.41
N ARG A 534 27.88 -20.00 -12.60
CA ARG A 534 26.48 -19.58 -12.82
C ARG A 534 26.22 -18.28 -12.06
N HIS A 535 25.53 -17.33 -12.71
CA HIS A 535 25.21 -16.08 -12.05
C HIS A 535 24.25 -16.30 -10.86
N PRO A 536 24.52 -15.77 -9.66
CA PRO A 536 23.75 -16.06 -8.45
C PRO A 536 22.43 -15.26 -8.35
N THR A 537 21.85 -14.85 -9.49
CA THR A 537 20.58 -14.09 -9.51
C THR A 537 19.43 -14.92 -8.93
N ASP A 538 19.37 -16.21 -9.28
CA ASP A 538 18.32 -17.11 -8.80
C ASP A 538 18.30 -17.15 -7.28
N MET A 539 19.49 -17.12 -6.65
CA MET A 539 19.62 -17.11 -5.19
C MET A 539 19.20 -15.78 -4.57
N ALA A 540 19.32 -14.65 -5.28
CA ALA A 540 18.91 -13.35 -4.77
C ALA A 540 17.39 -13.26 -4.60
N GLY A 541 16.63 -13.87 -5.51
CA GLY A 541 15.16 -13.90 -5.49
C GLY A 541 14.56 -14.75 -4.35
N LEU A 542 15.35 -15.63 -3.72
CA LEU A 542 14.87 -16.51 -2.63
C LEU A 542 14.93 -15.85 -1.25
N ARG A 543 15.48 -14.63 -1.15
CA ARG A 543 15.55 -13.90 0.12
C ARG A 543 14.14 -13.66 0.68
N GLY A 544 13.94 -14.03 1.94
CA GLY A 544 12.67 -13.86 2.66
C GLY A 544 11.59 -14.90 2.30
N ALA A 545 11.87 -15.84 1.39
CA ALA A 545 11.00 -16.98 1.16
C ALA A 545 11.08 -17.97 2.35
N ARG A 546 10.00 -18.72 2.55
CA ARG A 546 9.90 -19.83 3.52
C ARG A 546 9.70 -21.19 2.84
N PHE A 547 9.20 -21.18 1.62
CA PHE A 547 9.01 -22.35 0.79
C PHE A 547 9.57 -22.10 -0.61
N VAL A 548 10.50 -22.95 -1.04
CA VAL A 548 11.07 -22.88 -2.39
C VAL A 548 10.76 -24.17 -3.12
N SER A 549 9.92 -24.07 -4.15
CA SER A 549 9.58 -25.20 -5.01
C SER A 549 10.51 -25.31 -6.21
N SER A 550 10.80 -26.55 -6.61
CA SER A 550 11.38 -26.85 -7.90
C SER A 550 10.72 -28.10 -8.50
N ILE A 551 10.52 -28.10 -9.82
CA ILE A 551 9.93 -29.24 -10.54
C ILE A 551 10.99 -29.78 -11.51
N GLU A 552 11.21 -31.08 -11.47
CA GLU A 552 12.27 -31.77 -12.23
C GLU A 552 11.70 -32.70 -13.30
N THR A 553 12.28 -32.63 -14.50
CA THR A 553 11.91 -33.45 -15.67
C THR A 553 13.08 -34.17 -16.35
N GLU A 554 14.34 -33.92 -15.96
CA GLU A 554 15.52 -34.44 -16.67
C GLU A 554 16.22 -35.56 -15.88
N GLN A 555 16.57 -36.65 -16.56
CA GLN A 555 17.30 -37.78 -15.98
C GLN A 555 18.82 -37.56 -16.06
N GLY A 556 19.57 -38.06 -15.06
CA GLY A 556 21.03 -38.13 -15.11
C GLY A 556 21.78 -36.87 -14.68
N ARG A 557 21.09 -35.88 -14.11
CA ARG A 557 21.71 -34.70 -13.47
C ARG A 557 22.22 -35.05 -12.07
N ARG A 558 23.17 -34.27 -11.56
CA ARG A 558 23.83 -34.47 -10.25
C ARG A 558 23.64 -33.29 -9.33
N TRP A 559 23.44 -33.58 -8.05
CA TRP A 559 23.36 -32.55 -7.01
C TRP A 559 24.66 -31.76 -6.86
N ASN A 560 24.55 -30.45 -6.68
CA ASN A 560 25.64 -29.65 -6.13
C ASN A 560 25.64 -29.77 -4.59
N GLU A 561 26.28 -30.81 -4.08
CA GLU A 561 26.31 -31.18 -2.66
C GLU A 561 26.73 -30.01 -1.75
N SER A 562 27.77 -29.26 -2.14
CA SER A 562 28.27 -28.11 -1.39
C SER A 562 27.23 -26.99 -1.29
N LYS A 563 26.54 -26.69 -2.41
CA LYS A 563 25.52 -25.65 -2.46
C LYS A 563 24.26 -26.04 -1.68
N VAL A 564 23.82 -27.29 -1.80
CA VAL A 564 22.69 -27.83 -1.03
C VAL A 564 22.98 -27.74 0.47
N LYS A 565 24.19 -28.11 0.90
CA LYS A 565 24.60 -28.00 2.32
C LYS A 565 24.62 -26.56 2.80
N ALA A 566 25.14 -25.62 2.02
CA ALA A 566 25.14 -24.21 2.38
C ALA A 566 23.71 -23.65 2.54
N ILE A 567 22.80 -24.01 1.62
CA ILE A 567 21.42 -23.49 1.61
C ILE A 567 20.57 -24.10 2.73
N THR A 568 20.72 -25.40 2.99
CA THR A 568 19.98 -26.10 4.06
C THR A 568 20.63 -25.92 5.44
N GLY A 569 21.93 -25.59 5.48
CA GLY A 569 22.74 -25.48 6.69
C GLY A 569 22.45 -24.26 7.57
N GLY A 570 21.78 -23.24 7.02
CA GLY A 570 21.57 -21.96 7.73
C GLY A 570 22.81 -21.05 7.72
N ASP A 571 23.82 -21.37 6.91
CA ASP A 571 24.96 -20.49 6.67
C ASP A 571 24.55 -19.28 5.84
N LYS A 572 25.29 -18.17 5.96
CA LYS A 572 25.07 -17.00 5.09
C LYS A 572 25.40 -17.36 3.65
N VAL A 573 24.51 -16.99 2.74
CA VAL A 573 24.68 -17.16 1.30
C VAL A 573 24.88 -15.78 0.67
N SER A 574 25.90 -15.68 -0.18
CA SER A 574 26.15 -14.49 -1.00
C SER A 574 25.37 -14.56 -2.30
N ALA A 575 24.65 -13.49 -2.64
CA ALA A 575 23.84 -13.36 -3.84
C ALA A 575 23.89 -11.93 -4.40
N ARG A 576 23.52 -11.74 -5.66
CA ARG A 576 23.38 -10.40 -6.27
C ARG A 576 22.31 -10.39 -7.34
N PHE A 577 21.62 -9.27 -7.49
CA PHE A 577 20.78 -9.01 -8.66
C PHE A 577 21.65 -8.62 -9.87
N MET A 578 21.07 -8.72 -11.07
CA MET A 578 21.75 -8.36 -12.31
C MET A 578 22.22 -6.90 -12.25
N ARG A 579 23.52 -6.67 -12.46
CA ARG A 579 24.16 -5.34 -12.41
C ARG A 579 24.04 -4.62 -11.05
N GLN A 580 23.91 -5.36 -9.95
CA GLN A 580 23.91 -4.83 -8.59
C GLN A 580 25.02 -5.45 -7.75
N ASP A 581 25.30 -4.84 -6.60
CA ASP A 581 26.31 -5.31 -5.65
C ASP A 581 25.90 -6.63 -4.98
N PHE A 582 26.91 -7.37 -4.49
CA PHE A 582 26.68 -8.55 -3.67
C PHE A 582 26.09 -8.18 -2.32
N PHE A 583 25.19 -9.03 -1.85
CA PHE A 583 24.66 -9.00 -0.50
C PHE A 583 24.64 -10.41 0.08
N GLU A 584 24.64 -10.49 1.41
CA GLU A 584 24.52 -11.74 2.13
C GLU A 584 23.19 -11.84 2.86
N TYR A 585 22.64 -13.05 2.92
CA TYR A 585 21.49 -13.34 3.77
C TYR A 585 21.55 -14.79 4.28
N THR A 586 20.90 -15.05 5.41
CA THR A 586 20.68 -16.41 5.92
C THR A 586 19.41 -16.99 5.30
N PRO A 587 19.46 -18.17 4.64
CA PRO A 587 18.27 -18.84 4.13
C PRO A 587 17.22 -19.07 5.22
N GLN A 588 15.96 -18.77 4.90
CA GLN A 588 14.81 -19.01 5.79
C GLN A 588 13.81 -20.02 5.19
N PHE A 589 14.12 -20.56 4.01
CA PHE A 589 13.24 -21.43 3.26
C PHE A 589 13.60 -22.91 3.38
N LYS A 590 12.60 -23.75 3.10
CA LYS A 590 12.76 -25.19 2.87
C LYS A 590 12.67 -25.47 1.37
N LEU A 591 13.53 -26.35 0.88
CA LEU A 591 13.50 -26.83 -0.49
C LEU A 591 12.50 -27.98 -0.60
N VAL A 592 11.51 -27.83 -1.47
CA VAL A 592 10.50 -28.84 -1.77
C VAL A 592 10.51 -29.12 -3.26
N ILE A 593 11.08 -30.25 -3.62
CA ILE A 593 11.39 -30.60 -5.00
C ILE A 593 10.49 -31.76 -5.41
N ALA A 594 9.81 -31.61 -6.55
CA ALA A 594 8.95 -32.65 -7.11
C ALA A 594 9.55 -33.16 -8.42
N GLY A 595 9.86 -34.45 -8.50
CA GLY A 595 10.51 -35.05 -9.67
C GLY A 595 10.08 -36.48 -9.92
N ASN A 596 10.33 -36.96 -11.15
CA ASN A 596 10.14 -38.36 -11.50
C ASN A 596 11.47 -39.14 -11.48
N HIS A 597 12.58 -38.46 -11.71
CA HIS A 597 13.92 -39.03 -11.70
C HIS A 597 14.67 -38.53 -10.48
N LYS A 598 15.35 -39.42 -9.76
CA LYS A 598 16.19 -39.04 -8.61
C LYS A 598 17.55 -38.56 -9.15
N PRO A 599 18.05 -37.37 -8.78
CA PRO A 599 19.36 -36.91 -9.22
C PRO A 599 20.46 -37.80 -8.64
N ALA A 600 21.58 -37.95 -9.33
CA ALA A 600 22.70 -38.75 -8.85
C ALA A 600 23.53 -37.98 -7.79
N ILE A 601 24.19 -38.72 -6.90
CA ILE A 601 25.10 -38.18 -5.87
C ILE A 601 26.50 -38.70 -6.13
N ARG A 602 27.50 -37.81 -6.08
CA ARG A 602 28.88 -38.22 -6.36
C ARG A 602 29.56 -38.77 -5.13
N ASN A 603 29.28 -38.19 -3.96
CA ASN A 603 29.77 -38.68 -2.69
C ASN A 603 28.60 -38.85 -1.72
N VAL A 604 28.32 -40.10 -1.35
CA VAL A 604 27.43 -40.38 -0.24
C VAL A 604 28.17 -40.03 1.05
N ASP A 605 27.75 -38.94 1.71
CA ASP A 605 28.17 -38.62 3.05
C ASP A 605 26.99 -38.48 4.01
N GLU A 606 27.26 -38.76 5.30
CA GLU A 606 26.27 -38.68 6.38
C GLU A 606 25.59 -37.31 6.46
N ALA A 607 26.31 -36.27 6.06
CA ALA A 607 25.81 -34.91 6.04
C ALA A 607 24.67 -34.77 5.01
N MET A 608 24.83 -35.28 3.78
CA MET A 608 23.75 -35.27 2.78
C MET A 608 22.63 -36.23 3.17
N LYS A 609 22.96 -37.42 3.69
CA LYS A 609 21.99 -38.44 4.11
C LYS A 609 20.99 -37.93 5.13
N ARG A 610 21.45 -37.15 6.12
CA ARG A 610 20.58 -36.54 7.15
C ARG A 610 19.69 -35.40 6.65
N ARG A 611 20.04 -34.79 5.51
CA ARG A 611 19.33 -33.62 4.97
C ARG A 611 18.26 -34.02 3.95
N LEU A 612 18.50 -35.08 3.18
CA LEU A 612 17.59 -35.50 2.11
C LEU A 612 16.44 -36.34 2.69
N HIS A 613 15.21 -35.92 2.45
CA HIS A 613 14.01 -36.69 2.78
C HIS A 613 13.30 -37.09 1.49
N LEU A 614 13.42 -38.36 1.12
CA LEU A 614 12.71 -38.91 -0.04
C LEU A 614 11.29 -39.31 0.34
N ILE A 615 10.32 -38.53 -0.15
CA ILE A 615 8.90 -38.71 0.18
C ILE A 615 8.21 -39.46 -0.98
N PRO A 616 7.75 -40.70 -0.75
CA PRO A 616 7.12 -41.50 -1.78
C PRO A 616 5.72 -40.99 -2.12
N PHE A 617 5.50 -40.64 -3.39
CA PHE A 617 4.18 -40.46 -3.99
C PHE A 617 3.99 -41.55 -5.05
N THR A 618 3.84 -42.80 -4.59
CA THR A 618 3.82 -44.00 -5.44
C THR A 618 2.42 -44.36 -5.93
N ILE A 619 1.36 -43.80 -5.35
CA ILE A 619 -0.02 -44.06 -5.74
C ILE A 619 -0.35 -43.30 -7.02
N THR A 620 -0.53 -44.02 -8.13
CA THR A 620 -0.87 -43.41 -9.42
C THR A 620 -2.37 -43.24 -9.53
N VAL A 621 -2.83 -42.00 -9.79
CA VAL A 621 -4.24 -41.70 -9.96
C VAL A 621 -4.69 -42.19 -11.34
N PRO A 622 -5.69 -43.10 -11.41
CA PRO A 622 -6.17 -43.63 -12.68
C PRO A 622 -6.87 -42.53 -13.50
N PRO A 623 -6.81 -42.56 -14.85
CA PRO A 623 -7.30 -41.49 -15.71
C PRO A 623 -8.72 -41.00 -15.40
N GLU A 624 -9.61 -41.91 -15.04
CA GLU A 624 -11.03 -41.66 -14.78
C GLU A 624 -11.25 -40.85 -13.49
N ARG A 625 -10.30 -40.91 -12.56
CA ARG A 625 -10.31 -40.16 -11.29
C ARG A 625 -9.48 -38.87 -11.36
N ARG A 626 -8.86 -38.56 -12.51
CA ARG A 626 -8.05 -37.34 -12.66
C ARG A 626 -8.94 -36.12 -12.83
N ASP A 627 -9.02 -35.33 -11.78
CA ASP A 627 -9.72 -34.05 -11.79
C ASP A 627 -8.76 -32.92 -12.20
N LYS A 628 -9.00 -32.34 -13.39
CA LYS A 628 -8.20 -31.21 -13.92
C LYS A 628 -8.38 -29.92 -13.10
N HIS A 629 -9.47 -29.79 -12.36
CA HIS A 629 -9.80 -28.63 -11.53
C HIS A 629 -9.52 -28.87 -10.04
N LEU A 630 -8.84 -29.98 -9.70
CA LEU A 630 -8.57 -30.34 -8.31
C LEU A 630 -7.91 -29.21 -7.53
N GLN A 631 -6.88 -28.57 -8.09
CA GLN A 631 -6.19 -27.46 -7.41
C GLN A 631 -7.15 -26.31 -7.10
N GLN A 632 -8.06 -25.95 -8.01
CA GLN A 632 -9.05 -24.89 -7.77
C GLN A 632 -9.99 -25.26 -6.62
N LYS A 633 -10.44 -26.53 -6.57
CA LYS A 633 -11.27 -27.05 -5.47
C LYS A 633 -10.53 -27.04 -4.14
N LEU A 634 -9.25 -27.40 -4.12
CA LEU A 634 -8.41 -27.34 -2.93
C LEU A 634 -8.20 -25.90 -2.45
N LEU A 635 -8.01 -24.95 -3.38
CA LEU A 635 -7.85 -23.54 -3.04
C LEU A 635 -9.14 -22.90 -2.50
N ALA A 636 -10.32 -23.47 -2.76
CA ALA A 636 -11.55 -23.07 -2.07
C ALA A 636 -11.50 -23.38 -0.56
N GLU A 637 -10.69 -24.37 -0.15
CA GLU A 637 -10.44 -24.73 1.26
C GLU A 637 -9.13 -24.13 1.80
N ARG A 638 -8.54 -23.13 1.13
CA ARG A 638 -7.20 -22.58 1.45
C ARG A 638 -7.00 -22.19 2.91
N ASP A 639 -8.03 -21.61 3.54
CA ASP A 639 -8.02 -21.17 4.93
C ASP A 639 -7.92 -22.38 5.88
N GLY A 640 -8.68 -23.45 5.58
CA GLY A 640 -8.64 -24.70 6.34
C GLY A 640 -7.36 -25.50 6.11
N ILE A 641 -6.77 -25.41 4.91
CA ILE A 641 -5.46 -26.02 4.62
C ILE A 641 -4.35 -25.28 5.38
N LEU A 642 -4.43 -23.95 5.49
CA LEU A 642 -3.48 -23.18 6.29
C LEU A 642 -3.61 -23.49 7.79
N ALA A 643 -4.83 -23.65 8.31
CA ALA A 643 -5.06 -24.13 9.67
C ALA A 643 -4.47 -25.53 9.90
N TRP A 644 -4.69 -26.45 8.95
CA TRP A 644 -4.09 -27.79 8.97
C TRP A 644 -2.55 -27.74 8.97
N ALA A 645 -1.93 -26.85 8.19
CA ALA A 645 -0.48 -26.67 8.21
C ALA A 645 0.01 -26.07 9.55
N LEU A 646 -0.75 -25.14 10.14
CA LEU A 646 -0.45 -24.55 11.44
C LEU A 646 -0.46 -25.61 12.56
N GLU A 647 -1.45 -26.50 12.58
CA GLU A 647 -1.48 -27.67 13.46
C GLU A 647 -0.22 -28.53 13.30
N GLY A 648 0.23 -28.73 12.06
CA GLY A 648 1.49 -29.41 11.75
C GLY A 648 2.72 -28.72 12.33
N CYS A 649 2.74 -27.39 12.28
CA CYS A 649 3.82 -26.58 12.85
C CYS A 649 3.90 -26.76 14.36
N LEU A 650 2.75 -26.75 15.05
CA LEU A 650 2.66 -26.98 16.49
C LEU A 650 3.00 -28.44 16.86
N ALA A 651 2.59 -29.42 16.05
CA ALA A 651 2.96 -30.82 16.24
C ALA A 651 4.47 -31.04 16.12
N TRP A 652 5.10 -30.47 15.09
CA TRP A 652 6.55 -30.50 14.91
C TRP A 652 7.30 -29.86 16.09
N GLN A 653 6.82 -28.71 16.59
CA GLN A 653 7.42 -28.05 17.75
C GLN A 653 7.31 -28.89 19.02
N ARG A 654 6.16 -29.55 19.25
CA ARG A 654 5.97 -30.45 20.41
C ARG A 654 6.89 -31.67 20.38
N LEU A 655 7.13 -32.24 19.21
CA LEU A 655 8.03 -33.39 19.04
C LEU A 655 9.52 -32.98 19.07
N GLY A 656 9.84 -31.74 18.69
CA GLY A 656 11.21 -31.24 18.62
C GLY A 656 12.02 -31.75 17.41
N ARG A 657 11.39 -32.54 16.53
CA ARG A 657 11.98 -33.10 15.29
C ARG A 657 10.90 -33.36 14.24
N LEU A 658 11.28 -33.49 12.97
CA LEU A 658 10.34 -33.85 11.89
C LEU A 658 9.74 -35.25 12.01
N ASP A 659 10.50 -36.20 12.55
CA ASP A 659 10.08 -37.59 12.79
C ASP A 659 9.56 -38.28 11.50
N PRO A 660 10.45 -38.58 10.53
CA PRO A 660 10.06 -39.22 9.27
C PRO A 660 9.54 -40.65 9.51
N PRO A 661 8.47 -41.06 8.82
CA PRO A 661 7.92 -42.41 8.95
C PRO A 661 8.85 -43.45 8.32
N PRO A 662 8.73 -44.74 8.68
CA PRO A 662 9.61 -45.81 8.20
C PRO A 662 9.77 -45.85 6.68
N GLN A 663 8.71 -45.59 5.92
CA GLN A 663 8.76 -45.56 4.45
C GLN A 663 9.65 -44.44 3.89
N VAL A 664 9.70 -43.26 4.52
CA VAL A 664 10.54 -42.14 4.09
C VAL A 664 11.99 -42.43 4.44
N VAL A 665 12.24 -43.03 5.61
CA VAL A 665 13.57 -43.47 6.04
C VAL A 665 14.09 -44.54 5.07
N ALA A 666 13.32 -45.59 4.83
CA ALA A 666 13.68 -46.68 3.93
C ALA A 666 13.91 -46.19 2.49
N ALA A 667 13.02 -45.36 1.94
CA ALA A 667 13.19 -44.79 0.61
C ALA A 667 14.45 -43.92 0.48
N THR A 668 14.81 -43.21 1.55
CA THR A 668 16.02 -42.42 1.61
C THR A 668 17.26 -43.32 1.66
N GLU A 669 17.25 -44.34 2.52
CA GLU A 669 18.34 -45.30 2.64
C GLU A 669 18.60 -46.07 1.34
N GLU A 670 17.55 -46.62 0.72
CA GLU A 670 17.62 -47.35 -0.55
C GLU A 670 18.25 -46.50 -1.66
N TYR A 671 17.90 -45.21 -1.73
CA TYR A 671 18.50 -44.31 -2.70
C TYR A 671 20.00 -44.10 -2.46
N PHE A 672 20.43 -43.89 -1.22
CA PHE A 672 21.86 -43.73 -0.93
C PHE A 672 22.64 -45.03 -1.09
N GLU A 673 22.04 -46.19 -0.82
CA GLU A 673 22.64 -47.50 -1.10
C GLU A 673 22.84 -47.72 -2.60
N ALA A 674 21.85 -47.36 -3.42
CA ALA A 674 21.96 -47.44 -4.88
C ALA A 674 23.09 -46.56 -5.44
N GLU A 675 23.25 -45.35 -4.87
CA GLU A 675 24.31 -44.41 -5.26
C GLU A 675 25.68 -44.76 -4.65
N ASP A 676 25.77 -45.72 -3.73
CA ASP A 676 27.04 -46.12 -3.10
C ASP A 676 27.86 -47.10 -3.95
N ALA A 677 28.44 -46.60 -5.04
CA ALA A 677 29.31 -47.36 -5.93
C ALA A 677 30.49 -48.03 -5.19
N LEU A 678 31.12 -47.34 -4.23
CA LEU A 678 32.26 -47.90 -3.50
C LEU A 678 31.83 -48.99 -2.51
N GLY A 679 30.66 -48.86 -1.90
CA GLY A 679 30.04 -49.90 -1.08
C GLY A 679 29.79 -51.18 -1.89
N ARG A 680 29.16 -51.05 -3.07
CA ARG A 680 28.94 -52.16 -4.00
C ARG A 680 30.24 -52.84 -4.42
N TRP A 681 31.27 -52.05 -4.78
CA TRP A 681 32.59 -52.61 -5.09
C TRP A 681 33.21 -53.36 -3.89
N LEU A 682 33.13 -52.81 -2.68
CA LEU A 682 33.65 -53.47 -1.47
C LEU A 682 32.93 -54.81 -1.22
N GLU A 683 31.62 -54.87 -1.43
CA GLU A 683 30.83 -56.08 -1.24
C GLU A 683 31.09 -57.11 -2.35
N GLU A 684 31.17 -56.69 -3.60
CA GLU A 684 31.35 -57.57 -4.75
C GLU A 684 32.79 -58.08 -4.89
N ARG A 685 33.79 -57.18 -4.76
CA ARG A 685 35.20 -57.43 -5.10
C ARG A 685 36.10 -57.64 -3.90
N CYS A 686 35.69 -57.25 -2.69
CA CYS A 686 36.56 -57.29 -1.51
C CYS A 686 36.07 -58.27 -0.41
N VAL A 687 37.02 -58.74 0.40
CA VAL A 687 36.81 -59.44 1.67
C VAL A 687 37.13 -58.47 2.78
N ARG A 688 36.25 -58.36 3.79
CA ARG A 688 36.42 -57.48 4.95
C ARG A 688 36.70 -58.31 6.21
N GLU A 689 37.97 -58.56 6.48
CA GLU A 689 38.44 -59.31 7.64
C GLU A 689 39.56 -58.55 8.36
N ALA A 690 39.65 -58.66 9.69
CA ALA A 690 40.64 -57.94 10.51
C ALA A 690 42.11 -58.19 10.10
N ASN A 691 42.38 -59.32 9.44
CA ASN A 691 43.71 -59.71 8.98
C ASN A 691 43.94 -59.48 7.48
N ALA A 692 42.90 -59.15 6.71
CA ALA A 692 43.03 -58.86 5.28
C ALA A 692 43.84 -57.59 5.07
N LYS A 693 44.81 -57.65 4.15
CA LYS A 693 45.72 -56.55 3.82
C LYS A 693 45.90 -56.49 2.31
N SER A 694 45.77 -55.30 1.73
CA SER A 694 46.06 -55.08 0.31
C SER A 694 46.73 -53.73 0.09
N LEU A 695 47.54 -53.64 -0.97
CA LEU A 695 48.22 -52.39 -1.31
C LEU A 695 47.23 -51.39 -1.88
N THR A 696 47.47 -50.09 -1.65
CA THR A 696 46.60 -49.03 -2.17
C THR A 696 46.54 -49.05 -3.71
N ALA A 697 47.64 -49.43 -4.37
CA ALA A 697 47.70 -49.55 -5.82
C ALA A 697 46.84 -50.69 -6.36
N GLU A 698 46.84 -51.86 -5.71
CA GLU A 698 46.03 -53.02 -6.10
C GLU A 698 44.54 -52.72 -5.97
N LEU A 699 44.14 -52.21 -4.80
CA LEU A 699 42.75 -51.84 -4.53
C LEU A 699 42.25 -50.76 -5.50
N PHE A 700 43.07 -49.74 -5.77
CA PHE A 700 42.68 -48.67 -6.70
C PHE A 700 42.59 -49.14 -8.16
N THR A 701 43.43 -50.10 -8.55
CA THR A 701 43.41 -50.65 -9.91
C THR A 701 42.16 -51.49 -10.15
N ASP A 702 41.80 -52.34 -9.19
CA ASP A 702 40.55 -53.12 -9.24
C ASP A 702 39.32 -52.20 -9.20
N TRP A 703 39.32 -51.21 -8.29
CA TRP A 703 38.28 -50.18 -8.24
C TRP A 703 38.10 -49.47 -9.58
N LYS A 704 39.21 -49.05 -10.21
CA LYS A 704 39.16 -48.38 -11.50
C LYS A 704 38.51 -49.26 -12.57
N GLN A 705 38.91 -50.53 -12.65
CA GLN A 705 38.35 -51.47 -13.63
C GLN A 705 36.86 -51.71 -13.39
N TRP A 706 36.47 -51.97 -12.15
CA TRP A 706 35.07 -52.19 -11.78
C TRP A 706 34.22 -50.94 -12.04
N ALA A 707 34.71 -49.75 -11.64
CA ALA A 707 33.99 -48.50 -11.81
C ALA A 707 33.85 -48.14 -13.30
N GLU A 708 34.88 -48.34 -14.13
CA GLU A 708 34.78 -48.12 -15.59
C GLU A 708 33.77 -49.08 -16.24
N ALA A 709 33.75 -50.36 -15.83
CA ALA A 709 32.78 -51.34 -16.32
C ALA A 709 31.35 -51.02 -15.89
N ALA A 710 31.17 -50.48 -14.68
CA ALA A 710 29.88 -50.06 -14.14
C ALA A 710 29.42 -48.67 -14.62
N GLY A 711 30.24 -47.94 -15.39
CA GLY A 711 29.95 -46.56 -15.81
C GLY A 711 30.07 -45.51 -14.69
N GLU A 712 30.73 -45.87 -13.58
CA GLU A 712 30.91 -45.07 -12.38
C GLU A 712 32.14 -44.15 -12.46
N PHE A 713 32.13 -43.09 -11.64
CA PHE A 713 33.23 -42.13 -11.62
C PHE A 713 34.44 -42.63 -10.79
N VAL A 714 35.56 -42.93 -11.46
CA VAL A 714 36.79 -43.49 -10.83
C VAL A 714 37.48 -42.54 -9.83
N GLY A 715 37.61 -41.25 -10.17
CA GLY A 715 38.36 -40.27 -9.37
C GLY A 715 39.88 -40.50 -9.31
N SER A 716 40.55 -39.87 -8.34
CA SER A 716 42.00 -40.03 -8.10
C SER A 716 42.29 -41.04 -6.99
N GLN A 717 43.48 -41.67 -7.02
CA GLN A 717 43.89 -42.65 -5.99
C GLN A 717 43.90 -42.07 -4.57
N ARG A 718 44.24 -40.79 -4.43
CA ARG A 718 44.17 -40.07 -3.15
C ARG A 718 42.73 -40.03 -2.63
N ARG A 719 41.78 -39.62 -3.48
CA ARG A 719 40.36 -39.55 -3.12
C ARG A 719 39.80 -40.93 -2.77
N PHE A 720 40.15 -41.96 -3.54
CA PHE A 720 39.80 -43.34 -3.24
C PHE A 720 40.31 -43.79 -1.86
N SER A 721 41.57 -43.47 -1.54
CA SER A 721 42.16 -43.76 -0.23
C SER A 721 41.40 -43.07 0.91
N ASP A 722 41.03 -41.80 0.73
CA ASP A 722 40.27 -41.02 1.72
C ASP A 722 38.86 -41.61 1.96
N LEU A 723 38.20 -42.09 0.90
CA LEU A 723 36.91 -42.76 1.00
C LEU A 723 36.98 -44.09 1.77
N LEU A 724 38.03 -44.89 1.56
CA LEU A 724 38.24 -46.14 2.32
C LEU A 724 38.45 -45.87 3.82
N ILE A 725 39.24 -44.85 4.16
CA ILE A 725 39.47 -44.43 5.56
C ILE A 725 38.14 -44.00 6.20
N THR A 726 37.32 -43.24 5.47
CA THR A 726 36.02 -42.76 5.95
C THR A 726 35.06 -43.92 6.25
N ARG A 727 35.22 -45.06 5.55
CA ARG A 727 34.49 -46.32 5.81
C ARG A 727 35.13 -47.24 6.86
N GLY A 728 36.08 -46.70 7.64
CA GLY A 728 36.71 -47.42 8.75
C GLY A 728 37.79 -48.42 8.34
N VAL A 729 38.35 -48.29 7.14
CA VAL A 729 39.49 -49.12 6.71
C VAL A 729 40.80 -48.48 7.18
N GLU A 730 41.62 -49.25 7.90
CA GLU A 730 42.83 -48.74 8.55
C GLU A 730 44.01 -48.65 7.58
N LYS A 731 44.79 -47.56 7.69
CA LYS A 731 46.06 -47.45 6.94
C LYS A 731 47.05 -48.49 7.44
N TRP A 732 47.73 -49.13 6.50
CA TRP A 732 48.77 -50.11 6.75
C TRP A 732 49.97 -49.86 5.83
N ARG A 733 51.14 -50.38 6.20
CA ARG A 733 52.31 -50.43 5.34
C ARG A 733 52.88 -51.83 5.32
N ASN A 734 53.31 -52.30 4.15
CA ASN A 734 53.98 -53.59 4.04
C ASN A 734 55.43 -53.52 4.57
N ALA A 735 56.10 -54.67 4.64
CA ALA A 735 57.49 -54.76 5.12
C ALA A 735 58.47 -53.92 4.27
N ALA A 736 58.15 -53.64 3.00
CA ALA A 736 58.90 -52.77 2.10
C ALA A 736 58.53 -51.27 2.21
N GLY A 737 57.69 -50.88 3.18
CA GLY A 737 57.27 -49.49 3.40
C GLY A 737 56.20 -48.95 2.44
N ILE A 738 55.66 -49.78 1.54
CA ILE A 738 54.62 -49.43 0.57
C ILE A 738 53.28 -49.28 1.28
N ARG A 739 52.52 -48.24 0.91
CA ARG A 739 51.22 -47.90 1.50
C ARG A 739 50.13 -48.91 1.08
N GLY A 740 49.32 -49.31 2.04
CA GLY A 740 48.17 -50.18 1.85
C GLY A 740 47.11 -49.97 2.94
N PHE A 741 46.18 -50.90 2.99
CA PHE A 741 45.07 -50.91 3.93
C PHE A 741 44.97 -52.25 4.64
N ARG A 742 44.57 -52.22 5.91
CA ARG A 742 44.23 -53.38 6.74
C ARG A 742 42.72 -53.39 6.99
N GLY A 743 42.13 -54.58 7.08
CA GLY A 743 40.69 -54.76 7.23
C GLY A 743 39.97 -54.99 5.91
N VAL A 744 40.70 -54.98 4.78
CA VAL A 744 40.16 -55.18 3.44
C VAL A 744 41.20 -55.88 2.56
N GLY A 745 40.74 -56.81 1.72
CA GLY A 745 41.53 -57.39 0.64
C GLY A 745 40.68 -57.77 -0.56
N LEU A 746 41.27 -58.01 -1.73
CA LEU A 746 40.52 -58.42 -2.93
C LEU A 746 40.13 -59.91 -2.85
N LYS A 747 38.90 -60.27 -3.23
CA LYS A 747 38.43 -61.66 -3.34
C LYS A 747 39.20 -62.44 -4.40
N HIS A 748 39.53 -61.76 -5.50
CA HIS A 748 40.34 -62.29 -6.59
C HIS A 748 41.55 -61.36 -6.77
N PRO A 749 42.66 -61.60 -6.05
CA PRO A 749 43.86 -60.79 -6.21
C PRO A 749 44.34 -60.85 -7.66
N MET A 750 44.70 -59.70 -8.23
CA MET A 750 45.30 -59.64 -9.57
C MET A 750 46.59 -60.47 -9.54
N GLN A 751 46.73 -61.45 -10.44
CA GLN A 751 48.01 -62.14 -10.61
C GLN A 751 49.07 -61.09 -10.95
N PRO A 752 50.21 -61.04 -10.24
CA PRO A 752 51.24 -60.07 -10.54
C PRO A 752 51.74 -60.28 -11.97
N ALA A 753 51.74 -59.21 -12.78
CA ALA A 753 52.27 -59.23 -14.15
C ALA A 753 53.82 -59.34 -14.21
N TYR A 754 54.46 -59.76 -13.12
CA TYR A 754 55.90 -59.89 -13.05
C TYR A 754 56.32 -60.89 -11.95
N THR A 755 56.67 -62.11 -12.36
CA THR A 755 57.66 -62.92 -11.64
C THR A 755 59.04 -62.40 -12.04
N PRO A 756 59.86 -61.85 -11.13
CA PRO A 756 61.29 -61.74 -11.41
C PRO A 756 61.79 -63.18 -11.59
N TYR A 757 62.56 -63.40 -12.66
CA TYR A 757 63.38 -64.60 -12.78
C TYR A 757 64.11 -64.85 -11.47
N ALA A 758 63.99 -66.06 -10.94
CA ALA A 758 64.98 -66.59 -10.03
C ALA A 758 66.22 -66.88 -10.91
N ASP A 759 67.23 -66.03 -10.81
CA ASP A 759 68.60 -66.44 -11.14
C ASP A 759 69.13 -67.21 -9.92
N ASP A 760 69.47 -68.48 -10.20
CA ASP A 760 70.15 -69.52 -9.40
C ASP A 760 69.44 -70.16 -8.19
#